data_AF-A0A9D4PLJ0-F1
#
_entry.id   AF-A0A9D4PLJ0-F1
#
_cell.length_a   1.000
_cell.length_b   1.000
_cell.length_c   1.000
_cell.angle_alpha   90.00
_cell.angle_beta   90.00
_cell.angle_gamma   90.00
#
_symmetry.space_group_name_H-M   'P 1'
#
loop_
_entity.id
_entity.type
_entity.pdbx_description
1 polymer ?
#
loop_
_entity_poly.entity_id
_entity_poly.type
_entity_poly.pdbx_seq_one_letter_code
_entity_poly.pdbx_strand_id
1 'polypeptide(L)'
;MPGLPYVLGFLCPSCLRAFPSADALQDHYETSHGSGLEVVCPTCRMRLGSEVELESHCARHHAAAPPDTEPAAVEQLQRELSALHASLREERSCSEELRTEVSRLHGAIVSKGDSAIHFFFLQVEAEMLRSQVRALEEGKALLTSELVLARQQLGNDLQQARVEVCRRDAQVQAFIADTSVATEVSKENDSRAAALAALTAEKQTLQLKLEEADRRLAETRARAEKREMQQREALERSDAERQRLLQEVEAGRSERESLTTSLEVAKQGLAAAATRTEELESELVVERQRGDSELQARQAEVDELRTQVTQLSAVEAALRDSAQAAQAQLADYRAQAESNAEQAARLAGQLRERESELATCREQLVTCQREAQASHEELVAGRAEKVELAQAVQALHQAKSRLADQLSALELEVGNLRNNQVALEADRAAFEAEVENLRKSHAEVEASRATLETLLAELQRQCDQQAAEHQQALQGLQAELARAQNKAQQACSELEVEQQRSARQEAALEALREQLASEQANRQTAQTQLDSVQGDKLELEAKLENALDERRALLDRCLRSEGEAETLRTNAADLRRRLDDSLAALHELGRENQLLQMDNAKHQGRKWADDSQVTHCTGCEKLFTVTIRKVCGY
;
A
#
# COMPACT_ATOMS: atom_id res chain seq x y z
N MET A 1 -16.32 -77.20 72.78
CA MET A 1 -15.42 -77.45 73.94
C MET A 1 -14.02 -76.99 73.54
N PRO A 2 -13.24 -76.38 74.45
CA PRO A 2 -13.12 -74.94 74.79
C PRO A 2 -11.86 -74.32 74.14
N GLY A 3 -11.74 -73.02 73.85
CA GLY A 3 -11.75 -71.87 74.76
C GLY A 3 -10.30 -71.49 75.14
N LEU A 4 -9.78 -70.38 74.59
CA LEU A 4 -8.82 -69.42 75.20
C LEU A 4 -8.51 -68.29 74.17
N PRO A 5 -8.30 -67.05 74.62
CA PRO A 5 -8.55 -65.84 73.84
C PRO A 5 -7.29 -65.34 73.12
N TYR A 6 -7.41 -64.89 71.87
CA TYR A 6 -6.36 -64.11 71.24
C TYR A 6 -6.88 -62.71 70.97
N VAL A 7 -6.33 -61.75 71.72
CA VAL A 7 -6.64 -60.33 71.66
C VAL A 7 -6.34 -59.83 70.25
N LEU A 8 -7.34 -59.29 69.55
CA LEU A 8 -7.18 -58.63 68.25
C LEU A 8 -6.37 -57.34 68.46
N GLY A 9 -5.05 -57.45 68.29
CA GLY A 9 -4.12 -56.32 68.30
C GLY A 9 -3.83 -55.82 66.89
N PHE A 10 -3.73 -54.51 66.71
CA PHE A 10 -3.33 -53.89 65.45
C PHE A 10 -1.81 -54.05 65.26
N LEU A 11 -1.38 -54.62 64.13
CA LEU A 11 0.03 -54.88 63.84
C LEU A 11 0.66 -53.73 63.05
N CYS A 12 1.84 -53.28 63.46
CA CYS A 12 2.60 -52.30 62.69
C CYS A 12 3.20 -52.93 61.43
N PRO A 13 2.91 -52.46 60.21
CA PRO A 13 3.40 -53.09 58.98
C PRO A 13 4.93 -52.99 58.80
N SER A 14 5.60 -52.05 59.48
CA SER A 14 7.05 -51.85 59.36
C SER A 14 7.86 -52.76 60.27
N CYS A 15 7.39 -53.06 61.48
CA CYS A 15 8.12 -53.86 62.48
C CYS A 15 7.35 -55.07 63.04
N LEU A 16 6.11 -55.26 62.60
CA LEU A 16 5.21 -56.37 62.94
C LEU A 16 4.93 -56.57 64.44
N ARG A 17 5.11 -55.53 65.27
CA ARG A 17 4.67 -55.51 66.67
C ARG A 17 3.16 -55.31 66.77
N ALA A 18 2.52 -56.02 67.71
CA ALA A 18 1.09 -55.95 67.98
C ALA A 18 0.78 -54.91 69.05
N PHE A 19 -0.20 -54.06 68.78
CA PHE A 19 -0.64 -52.97 69.64
C PHE A 19 -2.10 -53.17 70.05
N PRO A 20 -2.48 -52.77 71.28
CA PRO A 20 -3.81 -53.05 71.83
C PRO A 20 -4.93 -52.19 71.23
N SER A 21 -4.61 -51.11 70.51
CA SER A 21 -5.60 -50.25 69.80
C SER A 21 -4.99 -49.60 68.56
N ALA A 22 -5.85 -49.13 67.65
CA ALA A 22 -5.42 -48.43 66.43
C ALA A 22 -4.73 -47.10 66.76
N ASP A 23 -5.20 -46.36 67.77
CA ASP A 23 -4.57 -45.11 68.20
C ASP A 23 -3.17 -45.35 68.80
N ALA A 24 -2.98 -46.44 69.57
CA ALA A 24 -1.67 -46.80 70.09
C ALA A 24 -0.70 -47.28 68.98
N LEU A 25 -1.24 -47.89 67.91
CA LEU A 25 -0.47 -48.19 66.71
C LEU A 25 -0.11 -46.90 65.95
N GLN A 26 -1.04 -45.95 65.83
CA GLN A 26 -0.83 -44.67 65.15
C GLN A 26 0.23 -43.84 65.88
N ASP A 27 0.14 -43.70 67.21
CA ASP A 27 1.16 -43.05 68.04
C ASP A 27 2.51 -43.75 67.89
N HIS A 28 2.56 -45.09 67.95
CA HIS A 28 3.80 -45.82 67.71
C HIS A 28 4.36 -45.58 66.30
N TYR A 29 3.50 -45.59 65.29
CA TYR A 29 3.91 -45.35 63.90
C TYR A 29 4.43 -43.93 63.75
N GLU A 30 3.81 -42.94 64.37
CA GLU A 30 4.23 -41.54 64.32
C GLU A 30 5.50 -41.28 65.14
N THR A 31 5.65 -41.86 66.33
CA THR A 31 6.84 -41.66 67.17
C THR A 31 8.04 -42.50 66.76
N SER A 32 7.82 -43.67 66.16
CA SER A 32 8.88 -44.66 65.88
C SER A 32 9.18 -44.84 64.39
N HIS A 33 8.23 -44.49 63.52
CA HIS A 33 8.36 -44.52 62.06
C HIS A 33 7.97 -43.19 61.39
N GLY A 34 7.46 -42.21 62.13
CA GLY A 34 6.82 -41.00 61.61
C GLY A 34 7.58 -39.73 61.94
N SER A 35 8.90 -39.84 62.02
CA SER A 35 9.77 -38.66 61.99
C SER A 35 10.64 -38.72 60.73
N GLY A 36 10.28 -37.86 59.77
CA GLY A 36 11.19 -37.23 58.82
C GLY A 36 11.78 -38.11 57.73
N LEU A 37 11.15 -38.06 56.54
CA LEU A 37 11.75 -38.33 55.23
C LEU A 37 12.84 -39.42 55.23
N GLU A 38 12.43 -40.70 55.25
CA GLU A 38 13.33 -41.81 54.98
C GLU A 38 13.91 -41.66 53.56
N VAL A 39 15.15 -41.22 53.46
CA VAL A 39 15.83 -41.15 52.16
C VAL A 39 16.46 -42.52 51.89
N VAL A 40 15.99 -43.16 50.82
CA VAL A 40 16.46 -44.47 50.38
C VAL A 40 17.67 -44.28 49.47
N CYS A 41 18.79 -44.93 49.79
CA CYS A 41 19.94 -44.90 48.89
C CYS A 41 19.58 -45.55 47.54
N PRO A 42 19.70 -44.84 46.40
CA PRO A 42 19.27 -45.38 45.10
C PRO A 42 20.13 -46.55 44.62
N THR A 43 21.37 -46.67 45.10
CA THR A 43 22.32 -47.70 44.66
C THR A 43 22.18 -49.01 45.43
N CYS A 44 22.01 -48.96 46.76
CA CYS A 44 21.94 -50.16 47.61
C CYS A 44 20.58 -50.37 48.29
N ARG A 45 19.65 -49.41 48.17
CA ARG A 45 18.29 -49.39 48.74
C ARG A 45 18.21 -49.44 50.27
N MET A 46 19.30 -49.11 50.95
CA MET A 46 19.33 -48.96 52.40
C MET A 46 18.56 -47.70 52.82
N ARG A 47 17.71 -47.81 53.85
CA ARG A 47 16.91 -46.71 54.40
C ARG A 47 17.70 -45.97 55.47
N LEU A 48 17.75 -44.65 55.37
CA LEU A 48 18.50 -43.77 56.25
C LEU A 48 17.60 -42.66 56.79
N GLY A 49 17.87 -42.20 58.02
CA GLY A 49 16.97 -41.33 58.77
C GLY A 49 17.09 -39.84 58.43
N SER A 50 18.05 -39.46 57.58
CA SER A 50 18.17 -38.10 57.05
C SER A 50 19.01 -38.05 55.77
N GLU A 51 18.86 -36.97 55.01
CA GLU A 51 19.64 -36.70 53.80
C GLU A 51 21.15 -36.56 54.09
N VAL A 52 21.52 -36.05 55.27
CA VAL A 52 22.92 -35.92 55.73
C VAL A 52 23.54 -37.29 56.03
N GLU A 53 22.75 -38.23 56.56
CA GLU A 53 23.20 -39.62 56.73
C GLU A 53 23.33 -40.35 55.40
N LEU A 54 22.48 -40.05 54.42
CA LEU A 54 22.61 -40.55 53.05
C LEU A 54 23.88 -40.05 52.37
N GLU A 55 24.19 -38.76 52.47
CA GLU A 55 25.43 -38.21 51.93
C GLU A 55 26.65 -38.86 52.60
N SER A 56 26.62 -39.02 53.92
CA SER A 56 27.71 -39.69 54.65
C SER A 56 27.82 -41.19 54.35
N HIS A 57 26.70 -41.86 54.03
CA HIS A 57 26.65 -43.24 53.60
C HIS A 57 27.18 -43.43 52.17
N CYS A 58 26.73 -42.60 51.21
CA CYS A 58 27.24 -42.60 49.84
C CYS A 58 28.73 -42.23 49.80
N ALA A 59 29.18 -41.27 50.62
CA ALA A 59 30.58 -40.90 50.72
C ALA A 59 31.47 -41.96 51.41
N ARG A 60 30.91 -42.86 52.23
CA ARG A 60 31.67 -43.94 52.89
C ARG A 60 31.61 -45.28 52.16
N HIS A 61 30.51 -45.58 51.46
CA HIS A 61 30.26 -46.88 50.85
C HIS A 61 30.15 -46.85 49.32
N HIS A 62 29.97 -45.67 48.72
CA HIS A 62 29.86 -45.46 47.27
C HIS A 62 30.85 -44.39 46.75
N ALA A 63 31.91 -44.11 47.51
CA ALA A 63 32.94 -43.16 47.09
C ALA A 63 33.67 -43.65 45.83
N ALA A 64 33.25 -43.12 44.69
CA ALA A 64 34.05 -43.05 43.48
C ALA A 64 34.13 -41.59 43.03
N ALA A 65 35.25 -40.97 43.44
CA ALA A 65 36.00 -39.88 42.80
C ALA A 65 35.34 -38.49 42.53
N PRO A 66 36.15 -37.40 42.50
CA PRO A 66 35.70 -36.01 42.35
C PRO A 66 35.29 -35.65 40.91
N PRO A 67 34.66 -34.48 40.70
CA PRO A 67 33.97 -34.11 39.47
C PRO A 67 34.94 -33.52 38.46
N ASP A 68 35.38 -34.30 37.48
CA ASP A 68 36.00 -33.78 36.27
C ASP A 68 35.61 -34.72 35.12
N THR A 69 35.00 -34.17 34.06
CA THR A 69 34.23 -34.81 32.96
C THR A 69 32.82 -35.27 33.40
N GLU A 70 31.69 -34.63 33.08
CA GLU A 70 31.24 -34.13 31.78
C GLU A 70 30.23 -32.95 31.92
N PRO A 71 30.68 -31.68 31.94
CA PRO A 71 29.76 -30.54 31.78
C PRO A 71 29.28 -30.39 30.33
N ALA A 72 30.06 -30.83 29.35
CA ALA A 72 29.77 -30.65 27.93
C ALA A 72 28.59 -31.50 27.43
N ALA A 73 28.43 -32.75 27.89
CA ALA A 73 27.36 -33.63 27.42
C ALA A 73 25.98 -33.21 27.97
N VAL A 74 25.92 -32.77 29.24
CA VAL A 74 24.69 -32.27 29.86
C VAL A 74 24.29 -30.92 29.27
N GLU A 75 25.24 -30.03 29.02
CA GLU A 75 24.98 -28.74 28.38
C GLU A 75 24.63 -28.90 26.89
N GLN A 76 25.20 -29.90 26.21
CA GLN A 76 24.83 -30.31 24.85
C GLN A 76 23.38 -30.82 24.81
N LEU A 77 23.00 -31.72 25.71
CA LEU A 77 21.62 -32.23 25.80
C LEU A 77 20.63 -31.13 26.18
N GLN A 78 21.01 -30.17 27.03
CA GLN A 78 20.19 -29.00 27.33
C GLN A 78 20.05 -28.07 26.12
N ARG A 79 21.11 -27.84 25.34
CA ARG A 79 21.05 -27.08 24.08
C ARG A 79 20.16 -27.79 23.05
N GLU A 80 20.27 -29.11 22.93
CA GLU A 80 19.45 -29.93 22.03
C GLU A 80 17.97 -29.93 22.45
N LEU A 81 17.65 -30.07 23.74
CA LEU A 81 16.28 -29.95 24.25
C LEU A 81 15.71 -28.54 24.05
N SER A 82 16.54 -27.51 24.19
CA SER A 82 16.14 -26.12 23.95
C SER A 82 15.83 -25.88 22.47
N ALA A 83 16.66 -26.41 21.57
CA ALA A 83 16.46 -26.34 20.13
C ALA A 83 15.22 -27.12 19.68
N LEU A 84 15.00 -28.33 20.23
CA LEU A 84 13.78 -29.11 19.98
C LEU A 84 12.53 -28.39 20.47
N HIS A 85 12.58 -27.73 21.63
CA HIS A 85 11.46 -26.93 22.11
C HIS A 85 11.20 -25.67 21.28
N ALA A 86 12.24 -25.03 20.71
CA ALA A 86 12.09 -23.92 19.78
C ALA A 86 11.44 -24.39 18.47
N SER A 87 11.97 -25.47 17.88
CA SER A 87 11.43 -26.08 16.66
C SER A 87 9.98 -26.55 16.84
N LEU A 88 9.62 -27.15 17.98
CA LEU A 88 8.24 -27.53 18.27
C LEU A 88 7.30 -26.31 18.40
N ARG A 89 7.81 -25.17 18.88
CA ARG A 89 7.04 -23.92 18.99
C ARG A 89 6.82 -23.29 17.62
N GLU A 90 7.85 -23.30 16.78
CA GLU A 90 7.79 -22.83 15.39
C GLU A 90 6.85 -23.71 14.55
N GLU A 91 6.92 -25.04 14.68
CA GLU A 91 5.99 -25.99 14.04
C GLU A 91 4.54 -25.76 14.50
N ARG A 92 4.31 -25.46 15.78
CA ARG A 92 2.98 -25.09 16.28
C ARG A 92 2.49 -23.75 15.72
N SER A 93 3.36 -22.75 15.64
CA SER A 93 3.04 -21.44 15.02
C SER A 93 2.71 -21.61 13.55
N CYS A 94 3.53 -22.36 12.81
CA CYS A 94 3.31 -22.66 11.41
C CYS A 94 2.01 -23.45 11.19
N SER A 95 1.70 -24.41 12.07
CA SER A 95 0.44 -25.15 12.03
C SER A 95 -0.78 -24.28 12.31
N GLU A 96 -0.67 -23.32 13.24
CA GLU A 96 -1.73 -22.34 13.52
C GLU A 96 -1.93 -21.37 12.36
N GLU A 97 -0.85 -20.86 11.77
CA GLU A 97 -0.89 -20.03 10.56
C GLU A 97 -1.52 -20.78 9.39
N LEU A 98 -1.13 -22.03 9.16
CA LEU A 98 -1.71 -22.88 8.12
C LEU A 98 -3.20 -23.13 8.37
N ARG A 99 -3.62 -23.32 9.63
CA ARG A 99 -5.03 -23.48 9.99
C ARG A 99 -5.82 -22.19 9.73
N THR A 100 -5.26 -21.02 10.06
CA THR A 100 -5.89 -19.72 9.74
C THR A 100 -6.01 -19.50 8.23
N GLU A 101 -5.00 -19.91 7.46
CA GLU A 101 -4.98 -19.78 6.01
C GLU A 101 -5.95 -20.76 5.33
N VAL A 102 -6.07 -21.99 5.83
CA VAL A 102 -7.08 -22.96 5.39
C VAL A 102 -8.50 -22.47 5.69
N SER A 103 -8.72 -21.82 6.85
CA SER A 103 -10.01 -21.19 7.16
C SER A 103 -10.30 -19.99 6.26
N ARG A 104 -9.29 -19.18 5.94
CA ARG A 104 -9.39 -18.05 5.00
C ARG A 104 -9.73 -18.52 3.59
N LEU A 105 -9.06 -19.56 3.11
CA LEU A 105 -9.30 -20.18 1.80
C LEU A 105 -10.67 -20.85 1.75
N HIS A 106 -11.11 -21.54 2.81
CA HIS A 106 -12.49 -22.06 2.91
C HIS A 106 -13.53 -20.94 2.84
N GLY A 107 -13.31 -19.81 3.52
CA GLY A 107 -14.18 -18.63 3.43
C GLY A 107 -14.22 -18.05 2.02
N ALA A 108 -13.06 -17.98 1.34
CA ALA A 108 -12.95 -17.47 -0.03
C ALA A 108 -13.58 -18.40 -1.08
N ILE A 109 -13.58 -19.72 -0.84
CA ILE A 109 -14.24 -20.72 -1.69
C ILE A 109 -15.75 -20.63 -1.52
N VAL A 110 -16.24 -20.47 -0.29
CA VAL A 110 -17.69 -20.29 -0.01
C VAL A 110 -18.20 -18.97 -0.59
N SER A 111 -17.40 -17.89 -0.59
CA SER A 111 -17.80 -16.60 -1.18
C SER A 111 -17.69 -16.54 -2.70
N LYS A 112 -16.94 -17.44 -3.33
CA LYS A 112 -16.77 -17.50 -4.81
C LYS A 112 -17.65 -18.57 -5.48
N GLY A 113 -18.54 -19.20 -4.71
CA GLY A 113 -19.40 -20.31 -5.13
C GLY A 113 -20.54 -20.00 -6.12
N ASP A 114 -20.49 -18.90 -6.87
CA ASP A 114 -21.56 -18.50 -7.81
C ASP A 114 -21.22 -18.71 -9.29
N SER A 115 -20.17 -19.48 -9.63
CA SER A 115 -19.84 -19.79 -11.02
C SER A 115 -19.59 -21.27 -11.23
N ALA A 116 -20.63 -21.96 -11.71
CA ALA A 116 -20.67 -23.41 -11.96
C ALA A 116 -19.56 -23.95 -12.88
N ILE A 117 -18.95 -23.08 -13.70
CA ILE A 117 -17.88 -23.45 -14.64
C ILE A 117 -16.55 -23.68 -13.91
N HIS A 118 -16.28 -22.98 -12.81
CA HIS A 118 -15.02 -23.12 -12.07
C HIS A 118 -14.98 -24.38 -11.20
N PHE A 119 -16.15 -24.84 -10.73
CA PHE A 119 -16.29 -26.03 -9.88
C PHE A 119 -15.86 -27.32 -10.59
N PHE A 120 -16.16 -27.45 -11.88
CA PHE A 120 -15.82 -28.66 -12.64
C PHE A 120 -14.31 -28.82 -12.87
N PHE A 121 -13.58 -27.71 -13.11
CA PHE A 121 -12.15 -27.76 -13.36
C PHE A 121 -11.34 -28.04 -12.07
N LEU A 122 -11.74 -27.42 -10.95
CA LEU A 122 -11.15 -27.67 -9.63
C LEU A 122 -11.41 -29.09 -9.13
N GLN A 123 -12.57 -29.68 -9.46
CA GLN A 123 -12.90 -31.04 -9.04
C GLN A 123 -12.04 -32.09 -9.76
N VAL A 124 -11.77 -31.90 -11.06
CA VAL A 124 -10.88 -32.76 -11.84
C VAL A 124 -9.43 -32.67 -11.35
N GLU A 125 -8.95 -31.46 -11.06
CA GLU A 125 -7.60 -31.25 -10.53
C GLU A 125 -7.44 -31.85 -9.11
N ALA A 126 -8.45 -31.69 -8.25
CA ALA A 126 -8.48 -32.29 -6.92
C ALA A 126 -8.61 -33.83 -6.95
N GLU A 127 -9.28 -34.42 -7.95
CA GLU A 127 -9.31 -35.87 -8.16
C GLU A 127 -7.98 -36.41 -8.69
N MET A 128 -7.30 -35.67 -9.56
CA MET A 128 -5.96 -36.02 -10.06
C MET A 128 -4.92 -36.01 -8.94
N LEU A 129 -4.94 -34.98 -8.08
CA LEU A 129 -4.04 -34.90 -6.93
C LEU A 129 -4.33 -35.99 -5.90
N ARG A 130 -5.61 -36.33 -5.65
CA ARG A 130 -5.99 -37.45 -4.77
C ARG A 130 -5.55 -38.80 -5.32
N SER A 131 -5.58 -38.98 -6.65
CA SER A 131 -5.04 -40.15 -7.35
C SER A 131 -3.52 -40.27 -7.17
N GLN A 132 -2.78 -39.17 -7.33
CA GLN A 132 -1.33 -39.15 -7.15
C GLN A 132 -0.91 -39.45 -5.70
N VAL A 133 -1.62 -38.89 -4.72
CA VAL A 133 -1.37 -39.19 -3.29
C VAL A 133 -1.61 -40.67 -3.00
N ARG A 134 -2.70 -41.26 -3.53
CA ARG A 134 -2.98 -42.69 -3.35
C ARG A 134 -1.90 -43.59 -3.94
N ALA A 135 -1.39 -43.25 -5.14
CA ALA A 135 -0.29 -43.99 -5.76
C ALA A 135 1.01 -43.90 -4.95
N LEU A 136 1.29 -42.74 -4.35
CA LEU A 136 2.45 -42.55 -3.47
C LEU A 136 2.29 -43.31 -2.14
N GLU A 137 1.09 -43.36 -1.58
CA GLU A 137 0.77 -44.14 -0.37
C GLU A 137 0.89 -45.65 -0.62
N GLU A 138 0.44 -46.14 -1.77
CA GLU A 138 0.61 -47.53 -2.20
C GLU A 138 2.09 -47.88 -2.43
N GLY A 139 2.86 -46.98 -3.07
CA GLY A 139 4.30 -47.13 -3.24
C GLY A 139 5.05 -47.15 -1.90
N LYS A 140 4.66 -46.30 -0.95
CA LYS A 140 5.19 -46.30 0.42
C LYS A 140 4.87 -47.61 1.13
N ALA A 141 3.64 -48.12 1.00
CA ALA A 141 3.23 -49.38 1.61
C ALA A 141 4.04 -50.57 1.08
N LEU A 142 4.26 -50.62 -0.25
CA LEU A 142 5.11 -51.62 -0.90
C LEU A 142 6.56 -51.56 -0.40
N LEU A 143 7.17 -50.38 -0.38
CA LEU A 143 8.54 -50.21 0.11
C LEU A 143 8.66 -50.59 1.60
N THR A 144 7.67 -50.27 2.43
CA THR A 144 7.67 -50.70 3.84
C THR A 144 7.54 -52.21 3.97
N SER A 145 6.74 -52.87 3.12
CA SER A 145 6.63 -54.33 3.08
C SER A 145 7.96 -54.99 2.68
N GLU A 146 8.62 -54.47 1.65
CA GLU A 146 9.94 -54.93 1.20
C GLU A 146 11.01 -54.76 2.29
N LEU A 147 10.99 -53.63 3.02
CA LEU A 147 11.94 -53.36 4.10
C LEU A 147 11.71 -54.30 5.30
N VAL A 148 10.45 -54.64 5.60
CA VAL A 148 10.11 -55.64 6.61
C VAL A 148 10.56 -57.05 6.19
N LEU A 149 10.34 -57.43 4.93
CA LEU A 149 10.79 -58.72 4.39
C LEU A 149 12.32 -58.82 4.37
N ALA A 150 13.02 -57.75 3.97
CA ALA A 150 14.48 -57.69 3.99
C ALA A 150 15.04 -57.80 5.43
N ARG A 151 14.40 -57.14 6.40
CA ARG A 151 14.76 -57.29 7.83
C ARG A 151 14.49 -58.71 8.34
N GLN A 152 13.41 -59.35 7.90
CA GLN A 152 13.08 -60.72 8.27
C GLN A 152 14.06 -61.73 7.66
N GLN A 153 14.46 -61.54 6.40
CA GLN A 153 15.50 -62.33 5.73
C GLN A 153 16.85 -62.19 6.44
N LEU A 154 17.28 -60.97 6.74
CA LEU A 154 18.53 -60.72 7.47
C LEU A 154 18.52 -61.36 8.87
N GLY A 155 17.36 -61.34 9.54
CA GLY A 155 17.16 -62.03 10.82
C GLY A 155 17.26 -63.55 10.70
N ASN A 156 16.68 -64.14 9.66
CA ASN A 156 16.78 -65.57 9.38
C ASN A 156 18.22 -65.99 9.04
N ASP A 157 18.92 -65.21 8.22
CA ASP A 157 20.32 -65.47 7.84
C ASP A 157 21.25 -65.42 9.06
N LEU A 158 21.03 -64.46 9.97
CA LEU A 158 21.76 -64.38 11.25
C LEU A 158 21.48 -65.57 12.16
N GLN A 159 20.24 -66.05 12.21
CA GLN A 159 19.86 -67.23 12.97
C GLN A 159 20.52 -68.49 12.38
N GLN A 160 20.56 -68.60 11.04
CA GLN A 160 21.17 -69.72 10.32
C GLN A 160 22.69 -69.73 10.52
N ALA A 161 23.35 -68.56 10.43
CA ALA A 161 24.76 -68.41 10.73
C ALA A 161 25.10 -68.80 12.19
N ARG A 162 24.25 -68.43 13.16
CA ARG A 162 24.42 -68.86 14.57
C ARG A 162 24.32 -70.38 14.74
N VAL A 163 23.38 -71.03 14.05
CA VAL A 163 23.24 -72.49 14.07
C VAL A 163 24.47 -73.16 13.43
N GLU A 164 24.99 -72.62 12.33
CA GLU A 164 26.22 -73.12 11.71
C GLU A 164 27.46 -72.96 12.58
N VAL A 165 27.57 -71.84 13.31
CA VAL A 165 28.64 -71.62 14.29
C VAL A 165 28.54 -72.63 15.44
N CYS A 166 27.36 -72.82 16.04
CA CYS A 166 27.15 -73.85 17.06
C CYS A 166 27.45 -75.27 16.54
N ARG A 167 27.13 -75.56 15.28
CA ARG A 167 27.43 -76.86 14.65
C ARG A 167 28.93 -77.06 14.43
N ARG A 168 29.65 -76.02 14.02
CA ARG A 168 31.12 -76.03 13.86
C ARG A 168 31.81 -76.12 15.21
N ASP A 169 31.32 -75.43 16.23
CA ASP A 169 31.85 -75.51 17.59
C ASP A 169 31.61 -76.91 18.20
N ALA A 170 30.47 -77.54 17.93
CA ALA A 170 30.20 -78.93 18.31
C ALA A 170 31.08 -79.95 17.53
N GLN A 171 31.37 -79.69 16.25
CA GLN A 171 32.29 -80.51 15.45
C GLN A 171 33.75 -80.35 15.91
N VAL A 172 34.17 -79.15 16.31
CA VAL A 172 35.50 -78.88 16.88
C VAL A 172 35.63 -79.52 18.27
N GLN A 173 34.60 -79.45 19.11
CA GLN A 173 34.60 -80.15 20.41
C GLN A 173 34.58 -81.67 20.27
N ALA A 174 33.89 -82.23 19.26
CA ALA A 174 33.93 -83.66 18.95
C ALA A 174 35.30 -84.10 18.40
N PHE A 175 35.96 -83.26 17.59
CA PHE A 175 37.30 -83.53 17.07
C PHE A 175 38.38 -83.47 18.16
N ILE A 176 38.19 -82.65 19.20
CA ILE A 176 39.11 -82.56 20.35
C ILE A 176 38.96 -83.73 21.33
N ALA A 177 37.84 -84.47 21.31
CA ALA A 177 37.60 -85.61 22.19
C ALA A 177 38.18 -86.95 21.67
N ASP A 178 38.45 -87.08 20.37
CA ASP A 178 38.97 -88.30 19.75
C ASP A 178 40.37 -88.06 19.15
N THR A 179 41.40 -88.01 19.98
CA THR A 179 42.77 -88.28 19.51
C THR A 179 43.64 -88.87 20.61
N SER A 180 43.66 -90.20 20.70
CA SER A 180 44.63 -90.95 21.49
C SER A 180 45.79 -91.44 20.60
N VAL A 181 46.97 -90.88 20.90
CA VAL A 181 48.35 -91.40 20.84
C VAL A 181 48.64 -92.66 19.99
N ALA A 182 49.58 -92.58 19.03
CA ALA A 182 50.93 -93.21 19.12
C ALA A 182 51.72 -93.23 17.79
N THR A 183 52.99 -92.80 17.88
CA THR A 183 54.22 -93.31 17.20
C THR A 183 54.35 -93.31 15.67
N GLU A 184 55.19 -92.41 15.14
CA GLU A 184 56.36 -92.71 14.27
C GLU A 184 57.19 -91.43 13.99
N VAL A 185 58.02 -91.04 14.96
CA VAL A 185 58.90 -89.86 14.87
C VAL A 185 60.15 -90.22 14.06
N SER A 186 60.16 -89.86 12.78
CA SER A 186 61.35 -89.31 12.08
C SER A 186 61.04 -88.90 10.63
N LYS A 187 60.17 -89.63 9.91
CA LYS A 187 59.70 -89.22 8.56
C LYS A 187 58.53 -88.23 8.60
N GLU A 188 57.76 -88.27 9.69
CA GLU A 188 56.75 -87.24 9.98
C GLU A 188 57.35 -85.88 10.32
N ASN A 189 58.59 -85.79 10.81
CA ASN A 189 59.18 -84.48 11.13
C ASN A 189 59.59 -83.72 9.87
N ASP A 190 60.07 -84.40 8.82
CA ASP A 190 60.38 -83.76 7.55
C ASP A 190 59.10 -83.42 6.77
N SER A 191 58.07 -84.27 6.83
CA SER A 191 56.76 -83.97 6.22
C SER A 191 55.99 -82.91 7.00
N ARG A 192 56.07 -82.89 8.35
CA ARG A 192 55.54 -81.82 9.20
C ARG A 192 56.34 -80.53 9.02
N ALA A 193 57.66 -80.57 8.85
CA ALA A 193 58.46 -79.38 8.57
C ALA A 193 58.14 -78.81 7.18
N ALA A 194 57.97 -79.66 6.16
CA ALA A 194 57.51 -79.25 4.84
C ALA A 194 56.07 -78.70 4.86
N ALA A 195 55.17 -79.34 5.61
CA ALA A 195 53.80 -78.85 5.81
C ALA A 195 53.78 -77.55 6.61
N LEU A 196 54.63 -77.39 7.62
CA LEU A 196 54.78 -76.16 8.39
C LEU A 196 55.34 -75.04 7.52
N ALA A 197 56.32 -75.33 6.65
CA ALA A 197 56.86 -74.36 5.69
C ALA A 197 55.81 -73.95 4.64
N ALA A 198 55.02 -74.90 4.12
CA ALA A 198 53.91 -74.64 3.21
C ALA A 198 52.81 -73.78 3.87
N LEU A 199 52.39 -74.14 5.10
CA LEU A 199 51.43 -73.36 5.89
C LEU A 199 51.98 -71.99 6.28
N THR A 200 53.29 -71.85 6.49
CA THR A 200 53.93 -70.56 6.77
C THR A 200 53.96 -69.68 5.53
N ALA A 201 54.26 -70.25 4.35
CA ALA A 201 54.19 -69.54 3.08
C ALA A 201 52.75 -69.15 2.72
N GLU A 202 51.78 -70.03 2.98
CA GLU A 202 50.36 -69.76 2.79
C GLU A 202 49.88 -68.67 3.77
N LYS A 203 50.29 -68.72 5.04
CA LYS A 203 50.03 -67.66 6.02
C LYS A 203 50.61 -66.32 5.57
N GLN A 204 51.84 -66.29 5.08
CA GLN A 204 52.45 -65.06 4.55
C GLN A 204 51.69 -64.52 3.34
N THR A 205 51.25 -65.41 2.45
CA THR A 205 50.43 -65.04 1.29
C THR A 205 49.07 -64.50 1.70
N LEU A 206 48.43 -65.11 2.71
CA LEU A 206 47.16 -64.65 3.26
C LEU A 206 47.32 -63.33 4.03
N GLN A 207 48.44 -63.12 4.73
CA GLN A 207 48.77 -61.84 5.37
C GLN A 207 48.90 -60.72 4.35
N LEU A 208 49.62 -60.93 3.25
CA LEU A 208 49.72 -59.94 2.17
C LEU A 208 48.36 -59.65 1.51
N LYS A 209 47.53 -60.68 1.33
CA LYS A 209 46.16 -60.51 0.82
C LYS A 209 45.26 -59.74 1.80
N LEU A 210 45.43 -59.96 3.10
CA LEU A 210 44.70 -59.24 4.15
C LEU A 210 45.12 -57.77 4.18
N GLU A 211 46.42 -57.48 4.16
CA GLU A 211 46.96 -56.11 4.10
C GLU A 211 46.48 -55.36 2.85
N GLU A 212 46.45 -56.05 1.69
CA GLU A 212 45.91 -55.48 0.44
C GLU A 212 44.39 -55.27 0.50
N ALA A 213 43.64 -56.18 1.15
CA ALA A 213 42.21 -56.00 1.39
C ALA A 213 41.92 -54.84 2.34
N ASP A 214 42.70 -54.70 3.42
CA ASP A 214 42.61 -53.60 4.38
C ASP A 214 42.95 -52.26 3.72
N ARG A 215 43.98 -52.22 2.86
CA ARG A 215 44.31 -51.03 2.05
C ARG A 215 43.15 -50.65 1.13
N ARG A 216 42.54 -51.63 0.44
CA ARG A 216 41.37 -51.38 -0.42
C ARG A 216 40.17 -50.90 0.38
N LEU A 217 39.92 -51.44 1.58
CA LEU A 217 38.86 -50.99 2.47
C LEU A 217 39.12 -49.56 2.99
N ALA A 218 40.36 -49.21 3.30
CA ALA A 218 40.72 -47.85 3.69
C ALA A 218 40.50 -46.86 2.54
N GLU A 219 40.85 -47.23 1.31
CA GLU A 219 40.61 -46.41 0.12
C GLU A 219 39.12 -46.23 -0.19
N THR A 220 38.30 -47.28 -0.04
CA THR A 220 36.85 -47.15 -0.24
C THR A 220 36.19 -46.33 0.87
N ARG A 221 36.64 -46.47 2.12
CA ARG A 221 36.20 -45.62 3.24
C ARG A 221 36.55 -44.15 3.01
N ALA A 222 37.78 -43.83 2.66
CA ALA A 222 38.19 -42.46 2.35
C ALA A 222 37.39 -41.86 1.17
N ARG A 223 37.08 -42.67 0.15
CA ARG A 223 36.21 -42.25 -0.96
C ARG A 223 34.76 -42.03 -0.51
N ALA A 224 34.24 -42.84 0.40
CA ALA A 224 32.91 -42.68 0.97
C ALA A 224 32.83 -41.41 1.84
N GLU A 225 33.78 -41.20 2.75
CA GLU A 225 33.89 -40.00 3.58
C GLU A 225 33.98 -38.73 2.74
N LYS A 226 34.78 -38.74 1.66
CA LYS A 226 34.86 -37.62 0.73
C LYS A 226 33.53 -37.33 0.03
N ARG A 227 32.79 -38.38 -0.36
CA ARG A 227 31.45 -38.22 -0.98
C ARG A 227 30.44 -37.69 0.02
N GLU A 228 30.45 -38.17 1.26
CA GLU A 228 29.58 -37.68 2.34
C GLU A 228 29.88 -36.21 2.66
N MET A 229 31.16 -35.82 2.74
CA MET A 229 31.56 -34.43 2.94
C MET A 229 31.06 -33.54 1.79
N GLN A 230 31.23 -33.97 0.53
CA GLN A 230 30.71 -33.24 -0.63
C GLN A 230 29.19 -33.11 -0.62
N GLN A 231 28.47 -34.15 -0.18
CA GLN A 231 27.01 -34.12 -0.03
C GLN A 231 26.58 -33.16 1.08
N ARG A 232 27.29 -33.14 2.22
CA ARG A 232 27.02 -32.18 3.31
C ARG A 232 27.24 -30.75 2.87
N GLU A 233 28.35 -30.46 2.21
CA GLU A 233 28.63 -29.12 1.65
C GLU A 233 27.58 -28.71 0.61
N ALA A 234 27.11 -29.63 -0.22
CA ALA A 234 26.05 -29.35 -1.20
C ALA A 234 24.71 -29.05 -0.50
N LEU A 235 24.37 -29.80 0.55
CA LEU A 235 23.17 -29.58 1.35
C LEU A 235 23.22 -28.23 2.07
N GLU A 236 24.35 -27.90 2.71
CA GLU A 236 24.56 -26.60 3.37
C GLU A 236 24.43 -25.42 2.40
N ARG A 237 24.97 -25.55 1.18
CA ARG A 237 24.80 -24.53 0.13
C ARG A 237 23.34 -24.38 -0.28
N SER A 238 22.63 -25.49 -0.45
CA SER A 238 21.21 -25.48 -0.80
C SER A 238 20.35 -24.88 0.31
N ASP A 239 20.66 -25.16 1.58
CA ASP A 239 19.96 -24.58 2.72
C ASP A 239 20.25 -23.09 2.89
N ALA A 240 21.48 -22.65 2.66
CA ALA A 240 21.83 -21.23 2.65
C ALA A 240 21.10 -20.47 1.54
N GLU A 241 21.01 -21.05 0.34
CA GLU A 241 20.26 -20.46 -0.78
C GLU A 241 18.76 -20.42 -0.49
N ARG A 242 18.20 -21.49 0.11
CA ARG A 242 16.80 -21.51 0.56
C ARG A 242 16.51 -20.43 1.59
N GLN A 243 17.38 -20.26 2.60
CA GLN A 243 17.24 -19.20 3.61
C GLN A 243 17.27 -17.81 2.99
N ARG A 244 18.18 -17.57 2.04
CA ARG A 244 18.25 -16.31 1.31
C ARG A 244 16.96 -16.02 0.53
N LEU A 245 16.44 -17.01 -0.20
CA LEU A 245 15.19 -16.85 -0.95
C LEU A 245 14.00 -16.59 -0.02
N LEU A 246 13.94 -17.22 1.16
CA LEU A 246 12.91 -16.94 2.16
C LEU A 246 12.99 -15.50 2.66
N GLN A 247 14.19 -14.99 2.95
CA GLN A 247 14.37 -13.58 3.34
C GLN A 247 13.96 -12.61 2.23
N GLU A 248 14.27 -12.91 0.97
CA GLU A 248 13.84 -12.09 -0.17
C GLU A 248 12.31 -12.09 -0.33
N VAL A 249 11.65 -13.23 -0.11
CA VAL A 249 10.18 -13.34 -0.13
C VAL A 249 9.53 -12.59 1.03
N GLU A 250 10.07 -12.69 2.24
CA GLU A 250 9.59 -11.96 3.42
C GLU A 250 9.75 -10.44 3.27
N ALA A 251 10.91 -10.00 2.76
CA ALA A 251 11.15 -8.60 2.44
C ALA A 251 10.13 -8.10 1.40
N GLY A 252 9.93 -8.84 0.31
CA GLY A 252 8.93 -8.52 -0.71
C GLY A 252 7.50 -8.52 -0.17
N ARG A 253 7.16 -9.41 0.77
CA ARG A 253 5.87 -9.41 1.45
C ARG A 253 5.68 -8.16 2.30
N SER A 254 6.67 -7.77 3.10
CA SER A 254 6.61 -6.57 3.93
C SER A 254 6.49 -5.29 3.08
N GLU A 255 7.18 -5.23 1.94
CA GLU A 255 7.06 -4.12 1.00
C GLU A 255 5.66 -4.06 0.40
N ARG A 256 5.10 -5.20 -0.04
CA ARG A 256 3.72 -5.28 -0.54
C ARG A 256 2.69 -4.88 0.51
N GLU A 257 2.85 -5.27 1.76
CA GLU A 257 1.98 -4.85 2.87
C GLU A 257 2.06 -3.33 3.05
N SER A 258 3.27 -2.74 3.06
CA SER A 258 3.45 -1.28 3.18
C SER A 258 2.83 -0.48 2.02
N LEU A 259 2.95 -0.99 0.79
CA LEU A 259 2.34 -0.40 -0.40
C LEU A 259 0.82 -0.52 -0.36
N THR A 260 0.29 -1.63 0.16
CA THR A 260 -1.15 -1.84 0.34
C THR A 260 -1.73 -0.85 1.33
N THR A 261 -1.07 -0.66 2.49
CA THR A 261 -1.49 0.35 3.47
C THR A 261 -1.41 1.76 2.91
N SER A 262 -0.35 2.08 2.17
CA SER A 262 -0.20 3.40 1.51
C SER A 262 -1.28 3.65 0.45
N LEU A 263 -1.67 2.61 -0.30
CA LEU A 263 -2.78 2.67 -1.26
C LEU A 263 -4.13 2.87 -0.54
N GLU A 264 -4.36 2.23 0.59
CA GLU A 264 -5.58 2.40 1.39
C GLU A 264 -5.69 3.82 1.95
N VAL A 265 -4.58 4.39 2.45
CA VAL A 265 -4.53 5.79 2.90
C VAL A 265 -4.80 6.74 1.72
N ALA A 266 -4.21 6.50 0.55
CA ALA A 266 -4.47 7.31 -0.64
C ALA A 266 -5.94 7.23 -1.09
N LYS A 267 -6.57 6.04 -1.03
CA LYS A 267 -8.00 5.87 -1.33
C LYS A 267 -8.89 6.63 -0.34
N GLN A 268 -8.56 6.60 0.96
CA GLN A 268 -9.29 7.37 1.97
C GLN A 268 -9.14 8.87 1.74
N GLY A 269 -7.93 9.35 1.40
CA GLY A 269 -7.67 10.74 1.05
C GLY A 269 -8.46 11.20 -0.17
N LEU A 270 -8.57 10.35 -1.21
CA LEU A 270 -9.36 10.65 -2.40
C LEU A 270 -10.87 10.70 -2.08
N ALA A 271 -11.38 9.78 -1.26
CA ALA A 271 -12.79 9.80 -0.84
C ALA A 271 -13.12 11.05 0.00
N ALA A 272 -12.22 11.46 0.90
CA ALA A 272 -12.35 12.70 1.66
C ALA A 272 -12.31 13.94 0.76
N ALA A 273 -11.44 13.95 -0.26
CA ALA A 273 -11.42 15.03 -1.24
C ALA A 273 -12.73 15.10 -2.05
N ALA A 274 -13.26 13.95 -2.48
CA ALA A 274 -14.51 13.85 -3.24
C ALA A 274 -15.71 14.39 -2.44
N THR A 275 -15.83 13.99 -1.18
CA THR A 275 -16.88 14.51 -0.29
C THR A 275 -16.73 16.02 -0.07
N ARG A 276 -15.49 16.52 0.12
CA ARG A 276 -15.26 17.96 0.26
C ARG A 276 -15.62 18.75 -1.00
N THR A 277 -15.38 18.19 -2.19
CA THR A 277 -15.82 18.81 -3.44
C THR A 277 -17.34 18.86 -3.55
N GLU A 278 -18.06 17.79 -3.19
CA GLU A 278 -19.53 17.79 -3.17
C GLU A 278 -20.09 18.83 -2.17
N GLU A 279 -19.47 18.96 -1.00
CA GLU A 279 -19.81 20.00 -0.02
C GLU A 279 -19.62 21.41 -0.60
N LEU A 280 -18.45 21.69 -1.18
CA LEU A 280 -18.14 23.00 -1.77
C LEU A 280 -19.07 23.34 -2.95
N GLU A 281 -19.43 22.35 -3.78
CA GLU A 281 -20.42 22.53 -4.84
C GLU A 281 -21.79 22.90 -4.26
N SER A 282 -22.20 22.24 -3.17
CA SER A 282 -23.46 22.56 -2.49
C SER A 282 -23.45 23.98 -1.88
N GLU A 283 -22.35 24.38 -1.24
CA GLU A 283 -22.15 25.73 -0.69
C GLU A 283 -22.20 26.79 -1.81
N LEU A 284 -21.57 26.52 -2.95
CA LEU A 284 -21.57 27.42 -4.10
C LEU A 284 -22.96 27.57 -4.74
N VAL A 285 -23.76 26.51 -4.75
CA VAL A 285 -25.17 26.57 -5.19
C VAL A 285 -25.99 27.46 -4.27
N VAL A 286 -25.81 27.33 -2.94
CA VAL A 286 -26.51 28.17 -1.96
C VAL A 286 -26.11 29.64 -2.09
N GLU A 287 -24.81 29.94 -2.22
CA GLU A 287 -24.34 31.32 -2.42
C GLU A 287 -24.83 31.93 -3.75
N ARG A 288 -24.91 31.13 -4.82
CA ARG A 288 -25.54 31.58 -6.09
C ARG A 288 -27.01 31.92 -5.90
N GLN A 289 -27.79 31.05 -5.24
CA GLN A 289 -29.21 31.30 -4.97
C GLN A 289 -29.42 32.55 -4.11
N ARG A 290 -28.53 32.77 -3.13
CA ARG A 290 -28.53 33.98 -2.31
C ARG A 290 -28.24 35.21 -3.16
N GLY A 291 -27.19 35.18 -3.98
CA GLY A 291 -26.85 36.27 -4.90
C GLY A 291 -27.98 36.59 -5.88
N ASP A 292 -28.64 35.58 -6.43
CA ASP A 292 -29.80 35.76 -7.32
C ASP A 292 -30.98 36.41 -6.59
N SER A 293 -31.24 36.01 -5.34
CA SER A 293 -32.31 36.60 -4.51
C SER A 293 -32.00 38.07 -4.16
N GLU A 294 -30.74 38.38 -3.82
CA GLU A 294 -30.29 39.75 -3.56
C GLU A 294 -30.39 40.62 -4.83
N LEU A 295 -30.00 40.09 -6.00
CA LEU A 295 -30.15 40.78 -7.28
C LEU A 295 -31.62 41.06 -7.62
N GLN A 296 -32.51 40.10 -7.40
CA GLN A 296 -33.95 40.30 -7.61
C GLN A 296 -34.52 41.38 -6.69
N ALA A 297 -34.11 41.41 -5.42
CA ALA A 297 -34.52 42.45 -4.48
C ALA A 297 -34.02 43.83 -4.92
N ARG A 298 -32.75 43.94 -5.32
CA ARG A 298 -32.19 45.20 -5.86
C ARG A 298 -32.86 45.65 -7.15
N GLN A 299 -33.21 44.70 -8.03
CA GLN A 299 -33.92 45.02 -9.26
C GLN A 299 -35.34 45.56 -8.96
N ALA A 300 -36.04 44.98 -7.99
CA ALA A 300 -37.33 45.50 -7.52
C ALA A 300 -37.21 46.91 -6.93
N GLU A 301 -36.19 47.17 -6.09
CA GLU A 301 -35.90 48.52 -5.58
C GLU A 301 -35.64 49.53 -6.72
N VAL A 302 -34.86 49.15 -7.72
CA VAL A 302 -34.58 49.99 -8.90
C VAL A 302 -35.85 50.28 -9.69
N ASP A 303 -36.71 49.29 -9.90
CA ASP A 303 -37.96 49.48 -10.63
C ASP A 303 -38.94 50.35 -9.84
N GLU A 304 -38.98 50.22 -8.52
CA GLU A 304 -39.76 51.12 -7.65
C GLU A 304 -39.24 52.56 -7.72
N LEU A 305 -37.92 52.78 -7.59
CA LEU A 305 -37.32 54.11 -7.75
C LEU A 305 -37.59 54.70 -9.13
N ARG A 306 -37.55 53.90 -10.20
CA ARG A 306 -37.93 54.34 -11.55
C ARG A 306 -39.38 54.81 -11.58
N THR A 307 -40.32 54.07 -10.97
CA THR A 307 -41.72 54.51 -10.89
C THR A 307 -41.86 55.82 -10.11
N GLN A 308 -41.15 55.98 -9.00
CA GLN A 308 -41.14 57.23 -8.23
C GLN A 308 -40.60 58.40 -9.06
N VAL A 309 -39.51 58.22 -9.81
CA VAL A 309 -38.97 59.24 -10.71
C VAL A 309 -39.98 59.62 -11.79
N THR A 310 -40.68 58.65 -12.39
CA THR A 310 -41.73 58.96 -13.39
C THR A 310 -42.89 59.74 -12.78
N GLN A 311 -43.33 59.39 -11.56
CA GLN A 311 -44.38 60.13 -10.85
C GLN A 311 -43.94 61.57 -10.53
N LEU A 312 -42.72 61.75 -10.02
CA LEU A 312 -42.17 63.08 -9.74
C LEU A 312 -42.04 63.93 -11.01
N SER A 313 -41.61 63.33 -12.12
CA SER A 313 -41.54 64.03 -13.42
C SER A 313 -42.91 64.50 -13.91
N ALA A 314 -43.97 63.71 -13.66
CA ALA A 314 -45.34 64.07 -13.99
C ALA A 314 -45.86 65.23 -13.11
N VAL A 315 -45.51 65.21 -11.81
CA VAL A 315 -45.82 66.33 -10.89
C VAL A 315 -45.09 67.60 -11.31
N GLU A 316 -43.80 67.50 -11.67
CA GLU A 316 -43.02 68.64 -12.15
C GLU A 316 -43.62 69.24 -13.42
N ALA A 317 -44.07 68.40 -14.37
CA ALA A 317 -44.76 68.86 -15.57
C ALA A 317 -46.07 69.59 -15.23
N ALA A 318 -46.90 69.03 -14.34
CA ALA A 318 -48.15 69.66 -13.93
C ALA A 318 -47.94 71.00 -13.21
N LEU A 319 -46.91 71.10 -12.36
CA LEU A 319 -46.54 72.36 -11.70
C LEU A 319 -46.03 73.40 -12.71
N ARG A 320 -45.25 72.97 -13.71
CA ARG A 320 -44.78 73.83 -14.80
C ARG A 320 -45.96 74.39 -15.60
N ASP A 321 -46.93 73.55 -15.97
CA ASP A 321 -48.12 73.98 -16.69
C ASP A 321 -48.97 74.96 -15.86
N SER A 322 -49.13 74.70 -14.55
CA SER A 322 -49.83 75.59 -13.63
C SER A 322 -49.12 76.94 -13.48
N ALA A 323 -47.79 76.96 -13.39
CA ALA A 323 -47.00 78.18 -13.32
C ALA A 323 -47.12 79.01 -14.62
N GLN A 324 -47.12 78.36 -15.78
CA GLN A 324 -47.34 79.01 -17.07
C GLN A 324 -48.74 79.63 -17.15
N ALA A 325 -49.78 78.90 -16.70
CA ALA A 325 -51.14 79.43 -16.64
C ALA A 325 -51.25 80.66 -15.71
N ALA A 326 -50.61 80.61 -14.53
CA ALA A 326 -50.57 81.75 -13.60
C ALA A 326 -49.83 82.96 -14.20
N GLN A 327 -48.73 82.73 -14.93
CA GLN A 327 -48.01 83.80 -15.64
C GLN A 327 -48.86 84.44 -16.73
N ALA A 328 -49.64 83.65 -17.49
CA ALA A 328 -50.57 84.17 -18.49
C ALA A 328 -51.66 85.04 -17.84
N GLN A 329 -52.25 84.57 -16.73
CA GLN A 329 -53.25 85.34 -15.97
C GLN A 329 -52.66 86.66 -15.43
N LEU A 330 -51.43 86.66 -14.92
CA LEU A 330 -50.75 87.88 -14.48
C LEU A 330 -50.50 88.86 -15.63
N ALA A 331 -50.18 88.36 -16.83
CA ALA A 331 -50.03 89.21 -18.02
C ALA A 331 -51.36 89.87 -18.41
N ASP A 332 -52.46 89.11 -18.39
CA ASP A 332 -53.81 89.64 -18.64
C ASP A 332 -54.19 90.73 -17.62
N TYR A 333 -53.95 90.49 -16.32
CA TYR A 333 -54.21 91.49 -15.29
C TYR A 333 -53.36 92.75 -15.45
N ARG A 334 -52.09 92.62 -15.87
CA ARG A 334 -51.23 93.78 -16.18
C ARG A 334 -51.76 94.58 -17.35
N ALA A 335 -52.15 93.93 -18.44
CA ALA A 335 -52.75 94.60 -19.60
C ALA A 335 -54.04 95.33 -19.22
N GLN A 336 -54.86 94.73 -18.34
CA GLN A 336 -56.07 95.36 -17.84
C GLN A 336 -55.79 96.56 -16.93
N ALA A 337 -54.78 96.48 -16.07
CA ALA A 337 -54.33 97.59 -15.25
C ALA A 337 -53.81 98.76 -16.10
N GLU A 338 -53.04 98.48 -17.17
CA GLU A 338 -52.57 99.47 -18.13
C GLU A 338 -53.75 100.16 -18.84
N SER A 339 -54.73 99.39 -19.33
CA SER A 339 -55.94 99.95 -19.94
C SER A 339 -56.73 100.84 -18.99
N ASN A 340 -56.88 100.43 -17.73
CA ASN A 340 -57.53 101.24 -16.70
C ASN A 340 -56.75 102.52 -16.39
N ALA A 341 -55.42 102.45 -16.36
CA ALA A 341 -54.56 103.61 -16.17
C ALA A 341 -54.67 104.61 -17.34
N GLU A 342 -54.73 104.13 -18.57
CA GLU A 342 -54.99 104.96 -19.76
C GLU A 342 -56.37 105.63 -19.70
N GLN A 343 -57.41 104.88 -19.28
CA GLN A 343 -58.75 105.43 -19.08
C GLN A 343 -58.77 106.52 -18.00
N ALA A 344 -58.10 106.29 -16.86
CA ALA A 344 -57.96 107.28 -15.80
C ALA A 344 -57.23 108.54 -16.27
N ALA A 345 -56.16 108.40 -17.06
CA ALA A 345 -55.43 109.52 -17.65
C ALA A 345 -56.30 110.33 -18.64
N ARG A 346 -57.13 109.67 -19.44
CA ARG A 346 -58.10 110.34 -20.33
C ARG A 346 -59.13 111.14 -19.54
N LEU A 347 -59.71 110.56 -18.49
CA LEU A 347 -60.68 111.24 -17.62
C LEU A 347 -60.05 112.44 -16.91
N ALA A 348 -58.81 112.31 -16.43
CA ALA A 348 -58.06 113.41 -15.84
C ALA A 348 -57.79 114.54 -16.86
N GLY A 349 -57.49 114.19 -18.12
CA GLY A 349 -57.37 115.16 -19.21
C GLY A 349 -58.67 115.93 -19.48
N GLN A 350 -59.80 115.21 -19.56
CA GLN A 350 -61.13 115.82 -19.74
C GLN A 350 -61.49 116.75 -18.59
N LEU A 351 -61.15 116.39 -17.35
CA LEU A 351 -61.32 117.24 -16.17
C LEU A 351 -60.51 118.54 -16.31
N ARG A 352 -59.23 118.47 -16.72
CA ARG A 352 -58.41 119.67 -16.95
C ARG A 352 -58.96 120.56 -18.05
N GLU A 353 -59.49 119.99 -19.13
CA GLU A 353 -60.15 120.76 -20.19
C GLU A 353 -61.36 121.50 -19.65
N ARG A 354 -62.25 120.82 -18.92
CA ARG A 354 -63.42 121.42 -18.25
C ARG A 354 -63.03 122.51 -17.25
N GLU A 355 -61.97 122.31 -16.49
CA GLU A 355 -61.42 123.32 -15.57
C GLU A 355 -60.91 124.55 -16.33
N SER A 356 -60.27 124.35 -17.49
CA SER A 356 -59.81 125.45 -18.36
C SER A 356 -60.98 126.20 -19.00
N GLU A 357 -62.01 125.49 -19.47
CA GLU A 357 -63.25 126.08 -19.99
C GLU A 357 -63.94 126.93 -18.91
N LEU A 358 -64.03 126.44 -17.67
CA LEU A 358 -64.54 127.19 -16.53
C LEU A 358 -63.71 128.43 -16.21
N ALA A 359 -62.38 128.35 -16.31
CA ALA A 359 -61.50 129.51 -16.12
C ALA A 359 -61.75 130.58 -17.20
N THR A 360 -61.90 130.18 -18.46
CA THR A 360 -62.23 131.09 -19.57
C THR A 360 -63.62 131.72 -19.39
N CYS A 361 -64.62 130.96 -18.95
CA CYS A 361 -65.95 131.52 -18.62
C CYS A 361 -65.89 132.52 -17.45
N ARG A 362 -65.03 132.29 -16.46
CA ARG A 362 -64.80 133.24 -15.36
C ARG A 362 -64.14 134.53 -15.87
N GLU A 363 -63.19 134.43 -16.78
CA GLU A 363 -62.54 135.59 -17.39
C GLU A 363 -63.51 136.41 -18.25
N GLN A 364 -64.40 135.75 -19.01
CA GLN A 364 -65.49 136.39 -19.75
C GLN A 364 -66.46 137.15 -18.85
N LEU A 365 -66.75 136.63 -17.65
CA LEU A 365 -67.59 137.31 -16.65
C LEU A 365 -66.94 138.61 -16.15
N VAL A 366 -65.61 138.59 -15.94
CA VAL A 366 -64.84 139.78 -15.50
C VAL A 366 -64.80 140.86 -16.60
N THR A 367 -64.72 140.48 -17.88
CA THR A 367 -64.81 141.44 -18.99
C THR A 367 -66.19 142.08 -19.10
N CYS A 368 -67.29 141.32 -18.96
CA CYS A 368 -68.64 141.90 -18.93
C CYS A 368 -68.87 142.83 -17.73
N GLN A 369 -68.21 142.58 -16.59
CA GLN A 369 -68.25 143.48 -15.43
C GLN A 369 -67.49 144.79 -15.67
N ARG A 370 -66.38 144.77 -16.42
CA ARG A 370 -65.64 145.98 -16.81
C ARG A 370 -66.41 146.84 -17.82
N GLU A 371 -67.16 146.23 -18.72
CA GLU A 371 -68.04 146.94 -19.68
C GLU A 371 -69.26 147.60 -19.01
N ALA A 372 -69.75 147.03 -17.89
CA ALA A 372 -70.79 147.64 -17.05
C ALA A 372 -70.27 148.80 -16.17
N GLN A 373 -68.98 148.83 -15.84
CA GLN A 373 -68.35 149.92 -15.08
C GLN A 373 -68.01 151.13 -15.98
N ALA A 374 -67.60 150.89 -17.23
CA ALA A 374 -67.34 151.96 -18.20
C ALA A 374 -68.59 152.76 -18.60
N SER A 375 -69.78 152.15 -18.53
CA SER A 375 -71.08 152.81 -18.78
C SER A 375 -71.66 153.54 -17.54
N HIS A 376 -71.09 153.31 -16.35
CA HIS A 376 -71.47 153.99 -15.11
C HIS A 376 -70.71 155.31 -14.89
N GLU A 377 -69.50 155.42 -15.44
CA GLU A 377 -68.63 156.59 -15.30
C GLU A 377 -69.00 157.78 -16.23
N GLU A 378 -69.81 157.56 -17.28
CA GLU A 378 -70.30 158.62 -18.18
C GLU A 378 -71.54 159.40 -17.65
N LEU A 379 -72.17 158.97 -16.55
CA LEU A 379 -73.39 159.61 -16.00
C LEU A 379 -73.19 160.45 -14.73
N VAL A 380 -71.97 160.58 -14.19
CA VAL A 380 -71.73 161.24 -12.88
C VAL A 380 -70.75 162.42 -12.94
N ALA A 381 -70.30 162.84 -14.13
CA ALA A 381 -69.48 164.05 -14.34
C ALA A 381 -70.30 165.31 -14.69
N GLY A 382 -71.47 165.49 -14.05
CA GLY A 382 -72.44 166.54 -14.37
C GLY A 382 -73.16 167.15 -13.18
N ARG A 383 -72.55 167.20 -11.99
CA ARG A 383 -72.72 168.24 -10.94
C ARG A 383 -72.07 167.77 -9.64
N ALA A 384 -70.81 168.18 -9.48
CA ALA A 384 -70.13 168.24 -8.21
C ALA A 384 -70.56 169.48 -7.39
N GLU A 385 -70.44 169.35 -6.07
CA GLU A 385 -70.18 170.39 -5.07
C GLU A 385 -71.27 171.43 -4.72
N LYS A 386 -72.08 171.06 -3.71
CA LYS A 386 -72.10 171.79 -2.42
C LYS A 386 -72.56 170.85 -1.29
N VAL A 387 -71.66 169.96 -0.86
CA VAL A 387 -70.98 170.00 0.46
C VAL A 387 -71.89 169.46 1.56
N GLU A 388 -71.72 168.18 1.90
CA GLU A 388 -70.82 167.66 2.95
C GLU A 388 -71.24 168.05 4.37
N LEU A 389 -71.12 167.07 5.26
CA LEU A 389 -71.30 167.16 6.72
C LEU A 389 -72.71 166.95 7.30
N ALA A 390 -73.35 165.85 6.90
CA ALA A 390 -74.00 164.95 7.88
C ALA A 390 -73.98 163.47 7.46
N GLN A 391 -73.22 163.14 6.40
CA GLN A 391 -72.92 161.78 5.95
C GLN A 391 -71.94 161.03 6.89
N ALA A 392 -71.53 161.64 8.01
CA ALA A 392 -70.61 161.06 8.99
C ALA A 392 -71.23 160.02 9.93
N VAL A 393 -72.57 159.95 10.06
CA VAL A 393 -73.24 158.98 10.96
C VAL A 393 -73.60 157.67 10.24
N GLN A 394 -73.73 157.68 8.91
CA GLN A 394 -74.09 156.50 8.12
C GLN A 394 -72.87 155.63 7.74
N ALA A 395 -71.67 156.22 7.65
CA ALA A 395 -70.42 155.50 7.39
C ALA A 395 -69.99 154.56 8.54
N LEU A 396 -70.33 154.90 9.80
CA LEU A 396 -70.06 154.06 10.97
C LEU A 396 -70.96 152.81 11.04
N HIS A 397 -72.17 152.85 10.47
CA HIS A 397 -73.05 151.67 10.42
C HIS A 397 -72.65 150.67 9.32
N GLN A 398 -72.11 151.15 8.19
CA GLN A 398 -71.65 150.30 7.08
C GLN A 398 -70.26 149.67 7.33
N ALA A 399 -69.39 150.31 8.12
CA ALA A 399 -68.11 149.73 8.54
C ALA A 399 -68.29 148.54 9.52
N LYS A 400 -69.35 148.55 10.34
CA LYS A 400 -69.69 147.47 11.26
C LYS A 400 -70.17 146.21 10.53
N SER A 401 -70.93 146.34 9.43
CA SER A 401 -71.39 145.17 8.65
C SER A 401 -70.24 144.53 7.87
N ARG A 402 -69.33 145.32 7.29
CA ARG A 402 -68.16 144.80 6.55
C ARG A 402 -67.18 144.04 7.45
N LEU A 403 -66.99 144.47 8.70
CA LEU A 403 -66.18 143.73 9.67
C LEU A 403 -66.87 142.43 10.15
N ALA A 404 -68.22 142.39 10.17
CA ALA A 404 -68.96 141.16 10.47
C ALA A 404 -68.87 140.13 9.32
N ASP A 405 -68.93 140.59 8.06
CA ASP A 405 -68.79 139.72 6.89
C ASP A 405 -67.34 139.20 6.74
N GLN A 406 -66.32 140.00 7.08
CA GLN A 406 -64.91 139.56 7.11
C GLN A 406 -64.61 138.58 8.26
N LEU A 407 -65.25 138.76 9.42
CA LEU A 407 -65.19 137.77 10.52
C LEU A 407 -65.83 136.44 10.09
N SER A 408 -66.98 136.47 9.41
CA SER A 408 -67.62 135.26 8.88
C SER A 408 -66.78 134.52 7.84
N ALA A 409 -66.05 135.24 6.98
CA ALA A 409 -65.17 134.62 5.97
C ALA A 409 -63.92 133.97 6.60
N LEU A 410 -63.30 134.65 7.56
CA LEU A 410 -62.17 134.10 8.32
C LEU A 410 -62.60 132.93 9.22
N GLU A 411 -63.81 132.96 9.77
CA GLU A 411 -64.38 131.83 10.51
C GLU A 411 -64.60 130.60 9.61
N LEU A 412 -65.03 130.80 8.35
CA LEU A 412 -65.17 129.74 7.37
C LEU A 412 -63.80 129.18 6.92
N GLU A 413 -62.80 130.03 6.71
CA GLU A 413 -61.43 129.60 6.39
C GLU A 413 -60.77 128.85 7.55
N VAL A 414 -60.95 129.32 8.79
CA VAL A 414 -60.50 128.59 9.99
C VAL A 414 -61.23 127.26 10.12
N GLY A 415 -62.52 127.20 9.76
CA GLY A 415 -63.28 125.96 9.67
C GLY A 415 -62.72 124.99 8.62
N ASN A 416 -62.39 125.49 7.42
CA ASN A 416 -61.81 124.69 6.35
C ASN A 416 -60.38 124.21 6.69
N LEU A 417 -59.56 125.06 7.30
CA LEU A 417 -58.22 124.68 7.76
C LEU A 417 -58.28 123.67 8.90
N ARG A 418 -59.25 123.79 9.82
CA ARG A 418 -59.50 122.77 10.85
C ARG A 418 -59.93 121.44 10.24
N ASN A 419 -60.82 121.46 9.25
CA ASN A 419 -61.23 120.24 8.55
C ASN A 419 -60.07 119.58 7.80
N ASN A 420 -59.21 120.38 7.15
CA ASN A 420 -58.00 119.88 6.49
C ASN A 420 -56.97 119.35 7.49
N GLN A 421 -56.82 119.98 8.65
CA GLN A 421 -55.95 119.48 9.72
C GLN A 421 -56.44 118.13 10.24
N VAL A 422 -57.74 117.98 10.50
CA VAL A 422 -58.32 116.70 10.92
C VAL A 422 -58.18 115.63 9.85
N ALA A 423 -58.34 115.97 8.56
CA ALA A 423 -58.11 115.04 7.46
C ALA A 423 -56.64 114.58 7.37
N LEU A 424 -55.69 115.51 7.47
CA LEU A 424 -54.25 115.19 7.47
C LEU A 424 -53.82 114.40 8.72
N GLU A 425 -54.43 114.66 9.88
CA GLU A 425 -54.22 113.86 11.10
C GLU A 425 -54.78 112.44 10.94
N ALA A 426 -55.92 112.28 10.26
CA ALA A 426 -56.48 110.97 9.92
C ALA A 426 -55.59 110.21 8.92
N ASP A 427 -55.08 110.88 7.88
CA ASP A 427 -54.14 110.30 6.91
C ASP A 427 -52.81 109.92 7.58
N ARG A 428 -52.30 110.76 8.48
CA ARG A 428 -51.08 110.45 9.25
C ARG A 428 -51.27 109.21 10.11
N ALA A 429 -52.41 109.09 10.80
CA ALA A 429 -52.73 107.92 11.60
C ALA A 429 -52.89 106.66 10.73
N ALA A 430 -53.46 106.78 9.53
CA ALA A 430 -53.56 105.68 8.57
C ALA A 430 -52.17 105.22 8.09
N PHE A 431 -51.28 106.14 7.72
CA PHE A 431 -49.91 105.81 7.32
C PHE A 431 -49.09 105.23 8.47
N GLU A 432 -49.26 105.74 9.70
CA GLU A 432 -48.61 105.17 10.89
C GLU A 432 -49.06 103.71 11.11
N ALA A 433 -50.35 103.40 10.96
CA ALA A 433 -50.87 102.04 11.06
C ALA A 433 -50.36 101.13 9.92
N GLU A 434 -50.23 101.65 8.71
CA GLU A 434 -49.72 100.90 7.55
C GLU A 434 -48.22 100.60 7.67
N VAL A 435 -47.43 101.55 8.19
CA VAL A 435 -46.02 101.34 8.55
C VAL A 435 -45.87 100.28 9.64
N GLU A 436 -46.74 100.31 10.66
CA GLU A 436 -46.73 99.31 11.73
C GLU A 436 -47.07 97.91 11.20
N ASN A 437 -48.03 97.80 10.27
CA ASN A 437 -48.37 96.54 9.61
C ASN A 437 -47.22 96.04 8.72
N LEU A 438 -46.57 96.90 7.95
CA LEU A 438 -45.41 96.54 7.14
C LEU A 438 -44.21 96.10 7.99
N ARG A 439 -44.01 96.70 9.17
CA ARG A 439 -42.99 96.26 10.14
C ARG A 439 -43.27 94.86 10.65
N LYS A 440 -44.53 94.54 10.97
CA LYS A 440 -44.93 93.21 11.41
C LYS A 440 -44.72 92.17 10.30
N SER A 441 -45.15 92.46 9.06
CA SER A 441 -44.92 91.54 7.94
C SER A 441 -43.43 91.36 7.64
N HIS A 442 -42.62 92.42 7.75
CA HIS A 442 -41.17 92.32 7.59
C HIS A 442 -40.53 91.43 8.67
N ALA A 443 -40.96 91.56 9.94
CA ALA A 443 -40.48 90.72 11.02
C ALA A 443 -40.86 89.23 10.82
N GLU A 444 -42.06 88.95 10.31
CA GLU A 444 -42.49 87.59 9.95
C GLU A 444 -41.66 87.01 8.78
N VAL A 445 -41.38 87.81 7.76
CA VAL A 445 -40.53 87.41 6.63
C VAL A 445 -39.09 87.15 7.09
N GLU A 446 -38.50 88.01 7.93
CA GLU A 446 -37.16 87.78 8.49
C GLU A 446 -37.11 86.52 9.36
N ALA A 447 -38.15 86.26 10.17
CA ALA A 447 -38.24 85.03 10.95
C ALA A 447 -38.31 83.79 10.03
N SER A 448 -39.12 83.83 8.97
CA SER A 448 -39.18 82.74 7.99
C SER A 448 -37.86 82.55 7.23
N ARG A 449 -37.15 83.64 6.89
CA ARG A 449 -35.81 83.58 6.28
C ARG A 449 -34.82 82.88 7.21
N ALA A 450 -34.78 83.24 8.49
CA ALA A 450 -33.90 82.60 9.47
C ALA A 450 -34.21 81.10 9.63
N THR A 451 -35.50 80.70 9.59
CA THR A 451 -35.86 79.28 9.62
C THR A 451 -35.45 78.54 8.34
N LEU A 452 -35.52 79.17 7.17
CA LEU A 452 -35.08 78.58 5.92
C LEU A 452 -33.55 78.47 5.85
N GLU A 453 -32.81 79.47 6.34
CA GLU A 453 -31.35 79.45 6.44
C GLU A 453 -30.85 78.30 7.33
N THR A 454 -31.53 78.07 8.47
CA THR A 454 -31.20 76.94 9.36
C THR A 454 -31.54 75.58 8.74
N LEU A 455 -32.68 75.45 8.05
CA LEU A 455 -33.03 74.24 7.28
C LEU A 455 -32.04 73.96 6.16
N LEU A 456 -31.62 74.99 5.42
CA LEU A 456 -30.60 74.87 4.38
C LEU A 456 -29.27 74.38 4.97
N ALA A 457 -28.82 74.98 6.07
CA ALA A 457 -27.58 74.56 6.73
C ALA A 457 -27.63 73.09 7.20
N GLU A 458 -28.77 72.65 7.74
CA GLU A 458 -28.94 71.26 8.18
C GLU A 458 -28.99 70.29 6.99
N LEU A 459 -29.71 70.61 5.91
CA LEU A 459 -29.70 69.81 4.68
C LEU A 459 -28.31 69.72 4.07
N GLN A 460 -27.56 70.81 4.08
CA GLN A 460 -26.20 70.85 3.56
C GLN A 460 -25.25 69.96 4.39
N ARG A 461 -25.38 70.02 5.73
CA ARG A 461 -24.67 69.13 6.64
C ARG A 461 -25.02 67.66 6.40
N GLN A 462 -26.29 67.34 6.14
CA GLN A 462 -26.74 65.98 5.84
C GLN A 462 -26.17 65.49 4.51
N CYS A 463 -26.18 66.32 3.46
CA CYS A 463 -25.56 66.00 2.18
C CYS A 463 -24.05 65.76 2.31
N ASP A 464 -23.34 66.61 3.05
CA ASP A 464 -21.90 66.46 3.29
C ASP A 464 -21.60 65.17 4.06
N GLN A 465 -22.42 64.84 5.05
CA GLN A 465 -22.29 63.63 5.84
C GLN A 465 -22.56 62.37 5.00
N GLN A 466 -23.61 62.36 4.19
CA GLN A 466 -23.90 61.27 3.25
C GLN A 466 -22.80 61.12 2.20
N ALA A 467 -22.27 62.23 1.67
CA ALA A 467 -21.15 62.20 0.73
C ALA A 467 -19.90 61.58 1.36
N ALA A 468 -19.58 61.92 2.61
CA ALA A 468 -18.47 61.33 3.35
C ALA A 468 -18.67 59.82 3.58
N GLU A 469 -19.87 59.41 4.01
CA GLU A 469 -20.22 58.00 4.22
C GLU A 469 -20.11 57.17 2.93
N HIS A 470 -20.68 57.69 1.82
CA HIS A 470 -20.57 57.04 0.51
C HIS A 470 -19.12 56.96 0.02
N GLN A 471 -18.32 58.01 0.25
CA GLN A 471 -16.91 58.01 -0.14
C GLN A 471 -16.10 57.00 0.68
N GLN A 472 -16.41 56.84 1.97
CA GLN A 472 -15.79 55.84 2.82
C GLN A 472 -16.19 54.41 2.42
N ALA A 473 -17.47 54.19 2.07
CA ALA A 473 -17.96 52.92 1.56
C ALA A 473 -17.31 52.55 0.21
N LEU A 474 -17.16 53.53 -0.70
CA LEU A 474 -16.44 53.35 -1.97
C LEU A 474 -14.98 52.95 -1.76
N GLN A 475 -14.28 53.60 -0.82
CA GLN A 475 -12.90 53.23 -0.48
C GLN A 475 -12.82 51.81 0.11
N GLY A 476 -13.78 51.42 0.94
CA GLY A 476 -13.90 50.06 1.48
C GLY A 476 -14.06 49.02 0.36
N LEU A 477 -15.02 49.22 -0.52
CA LEU A 477 -15.27 48.34 -1.68
C LEU A 477 -14.07 48.27 -2.64
N GLN A 478 -13.38 49.40 -2.87
CA GLN A 478 -12.16 49.42 -3.68
C GLN A 478 -11.04 48.58 -3.05
N ALA A 479 -10.86 48.67 -1.73
CA ALA A 479 -9.87 47.86 -1.02
C ALA A 479 -10.22 46.37 -1.05
N GLU A 480 -11.50 46.01 -0.92
CA GLU A 480 -11.97 44.63 -1.04
C GLU A 480 -11.78 44.07 -2.44
N LEU A 481 -12.11 44.85 -3.48
CA LEU A 481 -11.87 44.47 -4.87
C LEU A 481 -10.39 44.23 -5.14
N ALA A 482 -9.50 45.11 -4.66
CA ALA A 482 -8.06 44.95 -4.81
C ALA A 482 -7.55 43.69 -4.09
N ARG A 483 -8.08 43.38 -2.90
CA ARG A 483 -7.75 42.14 -2.18
C ARG A 483 -8.24 40.90 -2.94
N ALA A 484 -9.45 40.93 -3.49
CA ALA A 484 -10.00 39.85 -4.29
C ALA A 484 -9.20 39.62 -5.57
N GLN A 485 -8.80 40.69 -6.26
CA GLN A 485 -7.93 40.62 -7.45
C GLN A 485 -6.57 40.01 -7.11
N ASN A 486 -5.92 40.46 -6.04
CA ASN A 486 -4.63 39.89 -5.62
C ASN A 486 -4.74 38.40 -5.28
N LYS A 487 -5.81 37.99 -4.57
CA LYS A 487 -6.06 36.57 -4.25
C LYS A 487 -6.31 35.75 -5.53
N ALA A 488 -7.11 36.27 -6.45
CA ALA A 488 -7.34 35.60 -7.73
C ALA A 488 -6.05 35.46 -8.54
N GLN A 489 -5.20 36.49 -8.54
CA GLN A 489 -3.93 36.49 -9.26
C GLN A 489 -2.92 35.52 -8.65
N GLN A 490 -2.88 35.42 -7.30
CA GLN A 490 -2.12 34.39 -6.60
C GLN A 490 -2.61 32.99 -6.95
N ALA A 491 -3.93 32.73 -6.87
CA ALA A 491 -4.52 31.45 -7.21
C ALA A 491 -4.23 31.05 -8.67
N CYS A 492 -4.30 31.98 -9.63
CA CYS A 492 -3.93 31.72 -11.02
C CYS A 492 -2.44 31.33 -11.14
N SER A 493 -1.54 32.04 -10.46
CA SER A 493 -0.10 31.71 -10.50
C SER A 493 0.21 30.34 -9.87
N GLU A 494 -0.50 29.97 -8.79
CA GLU A 494 -0.39 28.65 -8.17
C GLU A 494 -0.91 27.55 -9.12
N LEU A 495 -2.03 27.80 -9.81
CA LEU A 495 -2.59 26.88 -10.79
C LEU A 495 -1.66 26.68 -11.99
N GLU A 496 -1.01 27.74 -12.47
CA GLU A 496 0.00 27.67 -13.55
C GLU A 496 1.20 26.82 -13.13
N VAL A 497 1.68 26.97 -11.90
CA VAL A 497 2.79 26.16 -11.36
C VAL A 497 2.40 24.69 -11.26
N GLU A 498 1.19 24.38 -10.76
CA GLU A 498 0.70 23.00 -10.67
C GLU A 498 0.45 22.39 -12.06
N GLN A 499 -0.05 23.15 -13.04
CA GLN A 499 -0.16 22.70 -14.43
C GLN A 499 1.21 22.36 -15.03
N GLN A 500 2.23 23.20 -14.80
CA GLN A 500 3.59 22.90 -15.25
C GLN A 500 4.16 21.66 -14.56
N ARG A 501 3.83 21.45 -13.27
CA ARG A 501 4.23 20.25 -12.53
C ARG A 501 3.58 19.00 -13.10
N SER A 502 2.28 19.04 -13.38
CA SER A 502 1.54 17.94 -14.02
C SER A 502 2.13 17.60 -15.39
N ALA A 503 2.39 18.62 -16.23
CA ALA A 503 3.00 18.40 -17.55
C ALA A 503 4.39 17.75 -17.47
N ARG A 504 5.21 18.13 -16.47
CA ARG A 504 6.51 17.47 -16.22
C ARG A 504 6.35 16.01 -15.77
N GLN A 505 5.36 15.73 -14.93
CA GLN A 505 5.07 14.36 -14.49
C GLN A 505 4.59 13.49 -15.65
N GLU A 506 3.72 14.01 -16.53
CA GLU A 506 3.27 13.32 -17.73
C GLU A 506 4.43 13.01 -18.69
N ALA A 507 5.31 13.98 -18.94
CA ALA A 507 6.50 13.77 -19.77
C ALA A 507 7.45 12.69 -19.17
N ALA A 508 7.61 12.67 -17.84
CA ALA A 508 8.40 11.65 -17.16
C ALA A 508 7.77 10.25 -17.27
N LEU A 509 6.43 10.15 -17.16
CA LEU A 509 5.72 8.89 -17.35
C LEU A 509 5.85 8.38 -18.79
N GLU A 510 5.80 9.26 -19.78
CA GLU A 510 5.96 8.86 -21.17
C GLU A 510 7.37 8.35 -21.46
N ALA A 511 8.40 9.01 -20.93
CA ALA A 511 9.78 8.53 -21.02
C ALA A 511 9.97 7.14 -20.37
N LEU A 512 9.34 6.89 -19.21
CA LEU A 512 9.36 5.57 -18.57
C LEU A 512 8.64 4.50 -19.40
N ARG A 513 7.54 4.86 -20.09
CA ARG A 513 6.83 3.94 -21.00
C ARG A 513 7.70 3.57 -22.19
N GLU A 514 8.40 4.52 -22.79
CA GLU A 514 9.35 4.26 -23.88
C GLU A 514 10.50 3.35 -23.44
N GLN A 515 11.07 3.62 -22.25
CA GLN A 515 12.10 2.74 -21.67
C GLN A 515 11.58 1.32 -21.44
N LEU A 516 10.39 1.17 -20.85
CA LEU A 516 9.78 -0.13 -20.64
C LEU A 516 9.55 -0.89 -21.96
N ALA A 517 9.06 -0.20 -23.00
CA ALA A 517 8.88 -0.79 -24.32
C ALA A 517 10.21 -1.25 -24.94
N SER A 518 11.27 -0.45 -24.80
CA SER A 518 12.61 -0.81 -25.28
C SER A 518 13.17 -2.03 -24.55
N GLU A 519 13.01 -2.11 -23.23
CA GLU A 519 13.45 -3.25 -22.41
C GLU A 519 12.63 -4.51 -22.70
N GLN A 520 11.34 -4.37 -23.03
CA GLN A 520 10.51 -5.48 -23.49
C GLN A 520 10.99 -6.02 -24.84
N ALA A 521 11.33 -5.15 -25.81
CA ALA A 521 11.88 -5.56 -27.10
C ALA A 521 13.25 -6.23 -26.94
N ASN A 522 14.12 -5.72 -26.06
CA ASN A 522 15.40 -6.33 -25.73
C ASN A 522 15.20 -7.71 -25.12
N ARG A 523 14.28 -7.86 -24.16
CA ARG A 523 13.94 -9.15 -23.55
C ARG A 523 13.40 -10.14 -24.58
N GLN A 524 12.52 -9.72 -25.49
CA GLN A 524 12.02 -10.58 -26.57
C GLN A 524 13.16 -11.05 -27.48
N THR A 525 14.09 -10.15 -27.83
CA THR A 525 15.27 -10.49 -28.64
C THR A 525 16.20 -11.47 -27.91
N ALA A 526 16.42 -11.27 -26.61
CA ALA A 526 17.20 -12.21 -25.81
C ALA A 526 16.51 -13.58 -25.69
N GLN A 527 15.18 -13.61 -25.59
CA GLN A 527 14.42 -14.86 -25.56
C GLN A 527 14.54 -15.64 -26.87
N THR A 528 14.40 -14.97 -28.03
CA THR A 528 14.54 -15.65 -29.32
C THR A 528 15.96 -16.18 -29.53
N GLN A 529 16.98 -15.46 -29.05
CA GLN A 529 18.35 -15.96 -29.04
C GLN A 529 18.53 -17.18 -28.14
N LEU A 530 17.93 -17.17 -26.94
CA LEU A 530 17.95 -18.32 -26.04
C LEU A 530 17.30 -19.55 -26.68
N ASP A 531 16.12 -19.37 -27.28
CA ASP A 531 15.39 -20.45 -27.96
C ASP A 531 16.21 -21.02 -29.14
N SER A 532 16.89 -20.16 -29.90
CA SER A 532 17.80 -20.58 -30.98
C SER A 532 18.97 -21.41 -30.45
N VAL A 533 19.65 -20.95 -29.40
CA VAL A 533 20.79 -21.66 -28.80
C VAL A 533 20.34 -22.99 -28.17
N GLN A 534 19.13 -23.04 -27.59
CA GLN A 534 18.55 -24.29 -27.10
C GLN A 534 18.29 -25.27 -28.24
N GLY A 535 17.79 -24.80 -29.39
CA GLY A 535 17.66 -25.59 -30.60
C GLY A 535 18.99 -26.18 -31.06
N ASP A 536 20.02 -25.34 -31.20
CA ASP A 536 21.37 -25.76 -31.60
C ASP A 536 21.97 -26.79 -30.63
N LYS A 537 21.75 -26.59 -29.32
CA LYS A 537 22.19 -27.53 -28.29
C LYS A 537 21.56 -28.92 -28.50
N LEU A 538 20.23 -28.98 -28.67
CA LEU A 538 19.51 -30.24 -28.87
C LEU A 538 19.98 -30.95 -30.16
N GLU A 539 20.23 -30.20 -31.24
CA GLU A 539 20.80 -30.76 -32.46
C GLU A 539 22.19 -31.36 -32.25
N LEU A 540 23.06 -30.67 -31.50
CA LEU A 540 24.40 -31.15 -31.18
C LEU A 540 24.37 -32.38 -30.26
N GLU A 541 23.46 -32.40 -29.28
CA GLU A 541 23.25 -33.56 -28.41
C GLU A 541 22.79 -34.79 -29.21
N ALA A 542 21.85 -34.62 -30.14
CA ALA A 542 21.41 -35.70 -31.04
C ALA A 542 22.53 -36.18 -31.97
N LYS A 543 23.35 -35.26 -32.51
CA LYS A 543 24.53 -35.62 -33.32
C LYS A 543 25.56 -36.41 -32.51
N LEU A 544 25.80 -36.01 -31.25
CA LEU A 544 26.70 -36.70 -30.35
C LEU A 544 26.21 -38.12 -30.03
N GLU A 545 24.92 -38.27 -29.73
CA GLU A 545 24.32 -39.58 -29.43
C GLU A 545 24.42 -40.53 -30.63
N ASN A 546 24.08 -40.05 -31.84
CA ASN A 546 24.27 -40.81 -33.08
C ASN A 546 25.74 -41.24 -33.27
N ALA A 547 26.70 -40.34 -33.08
CA ALA A 547 28.12 -40.67 -33.21
C ALA A 547 28.61 -41.68 -32.15
N LEU A 548 28.06 -41.61 -30.93
CA LEU A 548 28.34 -42.58 -29.87
C LEU A 548 27.78 -43.96 -30.21
N ASP A 549 26.58 -44.04 -30.77
CA ASP A 549 25.97 -45.30 -31.20
C ASP A 549 26.70 -45.91 -32.40
N GLU A 550 27.11 -45.10 -33.38
CA GLU A 550 27.99 -45.54 -34.47
C GLU A 550 29.31 -46.09 -33.93
N ARG A 551 29.93 -45.40 -32.97
CA ARG A 551 31.16 -45.85 -32.32
C ARG A 551 30.95 -47.18 -31.57
N ARG A 552 29.86 -47.34 -30.82
CA ARG A 552 29.52 -48.59 -30.13
C ARG A 552 29.35 -49.74 -31.12
N ALA A 553 28.60 -49.52 -32.20
CA ALA A 553 28.39 -50.52 -33.24
C ALA A 553 29.70 -50.95 -33.93
N LEU A 554 30.61 -50.01 -34.18
CA LEU A 554 31.94 -50.30 -34.72
C LEU A 554 32.79 -51.08 -33.72
N LEU A 555 32.79 -50.72 -32.44
CA LEU A 555 33.51 -51.45 -31.39
C LEU A 555 32.99 -52.89 -31.26
N ASP A 556 31.67 -53.10 -31.24
CA ASP A 556 31.07 -54.43 -31.19
C ASP A 556 31.43 -55.26 -32.43
N ARG A 557 31.58 -54.63 -33.60
CA ARG A 557 32.06 -55.30 -34.81
C ARG A 557 33.53 -55.68 -34.68
N CYS A 558 34.38 -54.78 -34.17
CA CYS A 558 35.80 -55.06 -33.92
C CYS A 558 35.97 -56.23 -32.94
N LEU A 559 35.30 -56.19 -31.79
CA LEU A 559 35.37 -57.26 -30.77
C LEU A 559 34.91 -58.61 -31.33
N ARG A 560 33.83 -58.63 -32.13
CA ARG A 560 33.40 -59.85 -32.82
C ARG A 560 34.47 -60.38 -33.77
N SER A 561 35.06 -59.51 -34.60
CA SER A 561 36.13 -59.91 -35.52
C SER A 561 37.40 -60.37 -34.81
N GLU A 562 37.74 -59.79 -33.66
CA GLU A 562 38.86 -60.22 -32.83
C GLU A 562 38.58 -61.60 -32.21
N GLY A 563 37.38 -61.83 -31.69
CA GLY A 563 36.95 -63.14 -31.20
C GLY A 563 36.99 -64.20 -32.29
N GLU A 564 36.48 -63.90 -33.48
CA GLU A 564 36.58 -64.80 -34.65
C GLU A 564 38.05 -65.10 -35.00
N ALA A 565 38.92 -64.09 -35.01
CA ALA A 565 40.35 -64.29 -35.27
C ALA A 565 41.03 -65.16 -34.21
N GLU A 566 40.68 -65.01 -32.93
CA GLU A 566 41.17 -65.88 -31.86
C GLU A 566 40.72 -67.33 -32.04
N THR A 567 39.44 -67.57 -32.34
CA THR A 567 38.95 -68.93 -32.61
C THR A 567 39.63 -69.57 -33.82
N LEU A 568 39.92 -68.79 -34.87
CA LEU A 568 40.66 -69.29 -36.03
C LEU A 568 42.11 -69.60 -35.67
N ARG A 569 42.75 -68.79 -34.83
CA ARG A 569 44.11 -69.06 -34.33
C ARG A 569 44.17 -70.33 -33.48
N THR A 570 43.22 -70.55 -32.57
CA THR A 570 43.17 -71.78 -31.77
C THR A 570 42.93 -72.99 -32.66
N ASN A 571 41.99 -72.91 -33.61
CA ASN A 571 41.72 -73.99 -34.56
C ASN A 571 42.94 -74.31 -35.44
N ALA A 572 43.67 -73.28 -35.91
CA ALA A 572 44.89 -73.48 -36.68
C ALA A 572 46.00 -74.14 -35.84
N ALA A 573 46.16 -73.74 -34.58
CA ALA A 573 47.11 -74.37 -33.65
C ALA A 573 46.75 -75.85 -33.39
N ASP A 574 45.47 -76.15 -33.19
CA ASP A 574 44.98 -77.52 -33.00
C ASP A 574 45.17 -78.40 -34.25
N LEU A 575 44.83 -77.88 -35.43
CA LEU A 575 45.07 -78.59 -36.69
C LEU A 575 46.55 -78.85 -36.93
N ARG A 576 47.41 -77.89 -36.58
CA ARG A 576 48.86 -78.06 -36.67
C ARG A 576 49.36 -79.15 -35.73
N ARG A 577 48.88 -79.19 -34.48
CA ARG A 577 49.20 -80.27 -33.54
C ARG A 577 48.76 -81.63 -34.07
N ARG A 578 47.53 -81.73 -34.60
CA ARG A 578 47.03 -82.98 -35.21
C ARG A 578 47.87 -83.41 -36.41
N LEU A 579 48.32 -82.46 -37.22
CA LEU A 579 49.22 -82.73 -38.33
C LEU A 579 50.55 -83.28 -37.83
N ASP A 580 51.17 -82.64 -36.85
CA ASP A 580 52.43 -83.08 -36.25
C ASP A 580 52.31 -84.49 -35.64
N ASP A 581 51.22 -84.79 -34.93
CA ASP A 581 50.92 -86.13 -34.39
C ASP A 581 50.78 -87.17 -35.51
N SER A 582 50.08 -86.83 -36.60
CA SER A 582 49.93 -87.72 -37.77
C SER A 582 51.24 -87.95 -38.52
N LEU A 583 52.08 -86.91 -38.64
CA LEU A 583 53.41 -87.00 -39.23
C LEU A 583 54.32 -87.87 -38.37
N ALA A 584 54.27 -87.74 -37.04
CA ALA A 584 55.02 -88.59 -36.11
C ALA A 584 54.59 -90.07 -36.22
N ALA A 585 53.29 -90.34 -36.29
CA ALA A 585 52.76 -91.69 -36.50
C ALA A 585 53.21 -92.27 -37.85
N LEU A 586 53.19 -91.48 -38.93
CA LEU A 586 53.71 -91.90 -40.24
C LEU A 586 55.21 -92.20 -40.20
N HIS A 587 56.00 -91.40 -39.49
CA HIS A 587 57.43 -91.68 -39.30
C HIS A 587 57.67 -92.99 -38.53
N GLU A 588 56.86 -93.29 -37.50
CA GLU A 588 56.97 -94.56 -36.76
C GLU A 588 56.61 -95.76 -37.64
N LEU A 589 55.49 -95.68 -38.38
CA LEU A 589 55.12 -96.72 -39.35
C LEU A 589 56.20 -96.90 -40.43
N GLY A 590 56.87 -95.81 -40.84
CA GLY A 590 58.02 -95.86 -41.74
C GLY A 590 59.20 -96.64 -41.14
N ARG A 591 59.52 -96.41 -39.87
CA ARG A 591 60.55 -97.16 -39.13
C ARG A 591 60.19 -98.64 -38.98
N GLU A 592 58.96 -98.95 -38.55
CA GLU A 592 58.47 -100.33 -38.42
C GLU A 592 58.50 -101.07 -39.75
N ASN A 593 58.08 -100.42 -40.84
CA ASN A 593 58.12 -101.01 -42.18
C ASN A 593 59.56 -101.35 -42.60
N GLN A 594 60.51 -100.44 -42.38
CA GLN A 594 61.94 -100.72 -42.62
C GLN A 594 62.45 -101.90 -41.77
N LEU A 595 62.10 -101.97 -40.48
CA LEU A 595 62.44 -103.10 -39.62
C LEU A 595 61.88 -104.42 -40.15
N LEU A 596 60.60 -104.43 -40.53
CA LEU A 596 59.95 -105.60 -41.12
C LEU A 596 60.58 -106.01 -42.46
N GLN A 597 60.95 -105.06 -43.31
CA GLN A 597 61.66 -105.34 -44.56
C GLN A 597 63.05 -105.94 -44.29
N MET A 598 63.80 -105.41 -43.32
CA MET A 598 65.08 -105.99 -42.89
C MET A 598 64.90 -107.40 -42.35
N ASP A 599 63.89 -107.64 -41.51
CA ASP A 599 63.63 -108.97 -40.96
C ASP A 599 63.18 -109.95 -42.05
N ASN A 600 62.31 -109.53 -42.98
CA ASN A 600 61.94 -110.33 -44.14
C ASN A 600 63.17 -110.66 -45.00
N ALA A 601 64.05 -109.69 -45.26
CA ALA A 601 65.31 -109.92 -45.97
C ALA A 601 66.24 -110.90 -45.22
N LYS A 602 66.34 -110.81 -43.88
CA LYS A 602 67.06 -111.79 -43.05
C LYS A 602 66.43 -113.17 -43.20
N HIS A 603 65.10 -113.29 -43.19
CA HIS A 603 64.38 -114.55 -43.36
C HIS A 603 64.62 -115.15 -44.76
N GLN A 604 64.55 -114.35 -45.82
CA GLN A 604 64.84 -114.78 -47.20
C GLN A 604 66.31 -115.20 -47.37
N GLY A 605 67.23 -114.57 -46.64
CA GLY A 605 68.65 -114.92 -46.61
C GLY A 605 68.99 -116.18 -45.80
N ARG A 606 68.05 -116.76 -45.06
CA ARG A 606 68.27 -117.99 -44.30
C ARG A 606 68.56 -119.15 -45.25
N LYS A 607 69.64 -119.86 -44.98
CA LYS A 607 70.00 -121.11 -45.65
C LYS A 607 70.12 -122.21 -44.61
N TRP A 608 69.93 -123.44 -45.04
CA TRP A 608 70.29 -124.60 -44.23
C TRP A 608 71.78 -124.50 -43.89
N ALA A 609 72.08 -124.36 -42.60
CA ALA A 609 73.45 -124.39 -42.13
C ALA A 609 74.00 -125.79 -42.35
N ASP A 610 75.23 -125.89 -42.85
CA ASP A 610 75.90 -127.17 -43.04
C ASP A 610 76.11 -127.81 -41.66
N ASP A 611 75.77 -129.09 -41.54
CA ASP A 611 75.96 -129.87 -40.32
C ASP A 611 77.43 -129.82 -39.87
N SER A 612 78.39 -129.71 -40.76
CA SER A 612 79.80 -129.58 -40.36
C SER A 612 80.09 -128.31 -39.54
N GLN A 613 79.31 -127.24 -39.73
CA GLN A 613 79.54 -125.91 -39.15
C GLN A 613 78.75 -125.67 -37.86
N VAL A 614 77.69 -126.44 -37.61
CA VAL A 614 76.84 -126.29 -36.41
C VAL A 614 77.17 -127.38 -35.39
N THR A 615 77.95 -127.05 -34.36
CA THR A 615 78.38 -128.00 -33.32
C THR A 615 77.46 -128.07 -32.10
N HIS A 616 76.59 -127.07 -31.91
CA HIS A 616 75.66 -126.94 -30.80
C HIS A 616 74.30 -126.41 -31.28
N CYS A 617 73.24 -126.66 -30.51
CA CYS A 617 71.93 -126.09 -30.76
C CYS A 617 71.97 -124.57 -30.57
N THR A 618 71.57 -123.78 -31.56
CA THR A 618 71.57 -122.30 -31.48
C THR A 618 70.49 -121.71 -30.56
N GLY A 619 69.52 -122.52 -30.12
CA GLY A 619 68.47 -122.07 -29.18
C GLY A 619 68.77 -122.38 -27.71
N CYS A 620 69.48 -123.48 -27.41
CA CYS A 620 69.77 -123.89 -26.03
C CYS A 620 71.24 -124.28 -25.77
N GLU A 621 72.11 -124.01 -26.75
CA GLU A 621 73.57 -124.13 -26.71
C GLU A 621 74.14 -125.53 -26.41
N LYS A 622 73.32 -126.57 -26.35
CA LYS A 622 73.78 -127.95 -26.13
C LYS A 622 74.53 -128.51 -27.34
N LEU A 623 75.68 -129.14 -27.10
CA LEU A 623 76.50 -129.79 -28.13
C LEU A 623 75.80 -131.02 -28.74
N PHE A 624 75.88 -131.15 -30.07
CA PHE A 624 75.36 -132.32 -30.77
C PHE A 624 76.31 -133.52 -30.59
N THR A 625 75.72 -134.68 -30.28
CA THR A 625 76.44 -135.94 -30.01
C THR A 625 75.70 -137.11 -30.66
N VAL A 626 76.23 -138.33 -30.57
CA VAL A 626 75.59 -139.52 -31.20
C VAL A 626 74.17 -139.78 -30.66
N THR A 627 73.92 -139.42 -29.39
CA THR A 627 72.61 -139.52 -28.73
C THR A 627 71.75 -138.27 -28.90
N ILE A 628 72.36 -137.09 -29.05
CA ILE A 628 71.66 -135.81 -29.29
C ILE A 628 71.94 -135.39 -30.73
N ARG A 629 71.11 -135.89 -31.64
CA ARG A 629 71.28 -135.69 -33.09
C ARG A 629 70.71 -134.36 -33.54
N LYS A 630 71.21 -133.90 -34.70
CA LYS A 630 70.61 -132.79 -35.44
C LYS A 630 69.30 -133.28 -36.04
N VAL A 631 68.19 -132.68 -35.63
CA VAL A 631 66.87 -133.01 -36.15
C VAL A 631 66.35 -131.76 -36.85
N CYS A 632 65.90 -131.94 -38.09
CA CYS A 632 65.23 -130.92 -38.88
C CYS A 632 63.89 -130.55 -38.20
N GLY A 633 63.82 -129.36 -37.60
CA GLY A 633 62.57 -128.75 -37.14
C GLY A 633 62.09 -127.76 -38.19
N TYR A 634 60.80 -127.84 -38.55
CA TYR A 634 60.11 -126.86 -39.40
C TYR A 634 59.91 -125.54 -38.67
#